data_AF-A0AAV1ZC86-F1
#
_entry.id   AF-A0AAV1ZC86-F1
#
_cell.length_a   1.000
_cell.length_b   1.000
_cell.length_c   1.000
_cell.angle_alpha   90.00
_cell.angle_beta   90.00
_cell.angle_gamma   90.00
#
_symmetry.space_group_name_H-M   'P 1'
#
loop_
_entity.id
_entity.type
_entity.pdbx_description
1 polymer ?
#
loop_
_entity_poly.entity_id
_entity_poly.type
_entity_poly.pdbx_seq_one_letter_code
_entity_poly.pdbx_strand_id
1 'polypeptide(L)'
;EKTCDYQSRTKSTLSKALACPEDWLLFYHADMEEDKGRKKNIVMKNCIRAFKRIDQYTEQACSNIKSTKVDDDGYYITLYGYFSRLKIKDFPKLSGGNICIGKYIESALGGPLKVIDTVVTCPEMLFICEQDFRNISLTTKIVPEILNSLSTTNANLTTFTCEVSFNDKNVIPIEEILKQLHFKWFKDEIPTSVGGNLLHLNSSSMIHQGSYHCEIRIEGLQDIYLSSEVSYFYSDVSTYILTLHGSSTSLSYEDFSKISFQNFISYLNESMVAFSIGDVLSFADLNWKLQKAWLSGINATVQVLLYFKRNKSLNINLHDEMEFFNALQMHTSRKQETNRRFVGISLILQSAVICFEESVPSVETLYDDILLWKDAAQTKSAVSAPMCLNDWRLVTRECKASIIDGAKWLPFNYSMCTKYQSAIKDIKFNCPPGLRELESNVCYDVFKEEHTLEDAEGICDTRSSFLMNLNLLNNTRLLFELEISSKYWISEGTRTMKSKNETYSYHKMINRNFHCIVVNQINGILGYSFDDCKVNEKHSFVCVHHPLKVLESMFFSKAWYKFPFQHGCFYIEHSKKTWEEANKSCQVSHGKSNLLRSIQNVDDYSSFRALLNNLPHLPKGFSWWISLFQNKDSLKWLGSSEEIITFVDWEAHTNFRMNQSAGVLSLGSSTKSSIHWSLRDLSSKEGIICEMQDCSNTSPVSVDIEDKTILPIGNYSDLILNLNYQCIPTGWFVANSISWFKDDIAIKISKGTELSLRIETGPTIDDSLTSQGYYWCSVDQELYITPVFSSKVLFKHPGWHTFVLYMLTKVPEFSNCSHSLFQNVQFILEFNKNFRELLSSENFFLFLKDASCASSELHYYDHIYVSKKVGNEQRVKEIIVSSITSPQTFLMEELLIKLNILTNGNFSLRSTVACPSEKSHQGEHILNWPETLIGQSASPKEDCNTESGAPLERKCLGDFNTGGFWSPLGKVCTGFESILTMSLHKLAKENITEVNVLNSSLSMEDIIAHSDNFSTTDVQYVTRILQNIASVPDIQPGVVRSVVNTVDTVIEVNIMTEDVDLLSTTPEYLQLWKTYYQKCTPMAKLSQKPVIALLFLLYR
;
A
#
# COMPACT_ATOMS: atom_id res chain seq x y z
N GLU A 1 23.12 42.77 33.91
CA GLU A 1 22.21 43.05 35.04
C GLU A 1 21.56 41.76 35.52
N LYS A 2 21.28 41.68 36.83
CA LYS A 2 20.67 40.58 37.63
C LYS A 2 21.59 39.47 38.18
N THR A 3 22.34 39.90 39.20
CA THR A 3 22.39 39.34 40.58
C THR A 3 22.55 37.83 40.79
N CYS A 4 23.80 37.45 41.09
CA CYS A 4 24.10 36.39 42.06
C CYS A 4 23.55 36.79 43.43
N ASP A 5 22.63 35.99 43.97
CA ASP A 5 22.23 36.06 45.37
C ASP A 5 22.67 34.75 46.04
N TYR A 6 23.93 34.73 46.50
CA TYR A 6 24.48 33.66 47.33
C TYR A 6 24.48 34.18 48.78
N GLN A 7 23.30 34.26 49.38
CA GLN A 7 23.14 34.36 50.83
C GLN A 7 22.71 33.00 51.38
N SER A 8 23.65 32.06 51.53
CA SER A 8 23.45 30.94 52.45
C SER A 8 23.76 31.42 53.87
N ARG A 9 22.73 31.83 54.61
CA ARG A 9 22.75 31.61 56.06
C ARG A 9 22.79 30.10 56.28
N THR A 10 23.88 29.58 56.82
CA THR A 10 24.06 28.17 57.16
C THR A 10 23.03 27.76 58.23
N LYS A 11 21.90 27.21 57.76
CA LYS A 11 21.00 26.39 58.58
C LYS A 11 21.40 24.92 58.36
N SER A 12 21.58 24.17 59.45
CA SER A 12 21.54 22.71 59.39
C SER A 12 20.23 22.29 58.72
N THR A 13 20.32 21.58 57.60
CA THR A 13 19.15 21.06 56.89
C THR A 13 19.13 19.55 57.11
N LEU A 14 18.08 19.04 57.76
CA LEU A 14 17.80 17.61 57.78
C LEU A 14 16.79 17.30 56.67
N SER A 15 17.11 16.29 55.85
CA SER A 15 16.21 15.74 54.85
C SER A 15 16.07 14.23 55.09
N LYS A 16 14.91 13.67 54.69
CA LYS A 16 14.78 12.21 54.55
C LYS A 16 15.72 11.80 53.43
N ALA A 17 16.69 10.93 53.68
CA ALA A 17 17.63 10.49 52.65
C ALA A 17 17.37 9.04 52.26
N LEU A 18 17.55 8.74 50.96
CA LEU A 18 17.50 7.37 50.42
C LEU A 18 18.46 6.40 51.11
N ALA A 19 19.59 6.90 51.59
CA ALA A 19 20.63 6.13 52.26
C ALA A 19 20.29 5.73 53.71
N CYS A 20 19.17 6.24 54.25
CA CYS A 20 18.70 5.96 55.60
C CYS A 20 17.39 5.14 55.61
N PRO A 21 17.14 4.29 56.62
CA PRO A 21 15.86 3.57 56.74
C PRO A 21 14.65 4.52 56.85
N GLU A 22 13.43 4.04 56.55
CA GLU A 22 12.19 4.82 56.32
C GLU A 22 11.76 5.80 57.44
N ASP A 23 12.35 5.68 58.64
CA ASP A 23 12.10 6.53 59.82
C ASP A 23 13.36 7.24 60.37
N TRP A 24 14.46 7.23 59.63
CA TRP A 24 15.74 7.80 60.04
C TRP A 24 16.03 9.08 59.26
N LEU A 25 16.68 10.03 59.91
CA LEU A 25 17.01 11.32 59.33
C LEU A 25 18.49 11.38 58.97
N LEU A 26 18.81 11.97 57.81
CA LEU A 26 20.19 12.25 57.46
C LEU A 26 20.63 13.55 58.10
N PHE A 27 21.70 13.49 58.90
CA PHE A 27 22.22 14.66 59.59
C PHE A 27 23.43 15.24 58.86
N TYR A 28 23.31 16.51 58.44
CA TYR A 28 24.40 17.26 57.83
C TYR A 28 25.11 18.14 58.88
N HIS A 29 26.41 17.91 59.07
CA HIS A 29 27.28 18.93 59.67
C HIS A 29 27.76 19.87 58.56
N ALA A 30 27.53 21.18 58.71
CA ALA A 30 28.23 22.18 57.91
C ALA A 30 29.44 22.61 58.72
N ASP A 31 30.65 22.46 58.17
CA ASP A 31 31.85 23.05 58.78
C ASP A 31 31.63 24.54 58.97
N MET A 32 31.68 25.01 60.23
CA MET A 32 32.02 26.41 60.47
C MET A 32 33.52 26.55 60.17
N GLU A 33 33.87 27.58 59.42
CA GLU A 33 35.25 27.98 59.14
C GLU A 33 36.11 27.85 60.40
N GLU A 34 37.10 26.96 60.38
CA GLU A 34 38.24 27.07 61.28
C GLU A 34 39.45 27.55 60.48
N ASP A 35 39.95 28.67 60.95
CA ASP A 35 41.12 29.41 60.53
C ASP A 35 42.30 28.50 60.12
N LYS A 36 42.81 28.74 58.91
CA LYS A 36 44.19 28.46 58.45
C LYS A 36 44.70 27.00 58.57
N GLY A 37 44.49 26.25 57.48
CA GLY A 37 45.62 25.58 56.82
C GLY A 37 45.82 24.07 57.02
N ARG A 38 44.83 23.29 57.49
CA ARG A 38 44.88 21.82 57.40
C ARG A 38 43.58 21.24 56.84
N LYS A 39 43.64 20.64 55.65
CA LYS A 39 42.57 19.79 55.11
C LYS A 39 42.44 18.55 55.99
N LYS A 40 41.43 18.49 56.86
CA LYS A 40 40.94 17.22 57.40
C LYS A 40 39.91 16.67 56.43
N ASN A 41 40.01 15.37 56.14
CA ASN A 41 39.01 14.63 55.38
C ASN A 41 37.65 14.77 56.08
N ILE A 42 36.62 15.07 55.30
CA ILE A 42 35.22 15.04 55.69
C ILE A 42 34.93 13.63 56.23
N VAL A 43 34.79 13.49 57.56
CA VAL A 43 34.44 12.21 58.18
C VAL A 43 32.93 12.02 58.09
N MET A 44 32.55 10.77 57.82
CA MET A 44 31.24 10.28 57.38
C MET A 44 30.05 10.79 58.22
N LYS A 45 28.92 10.98 57.53
CA LYS A 45 27.62 11.34 58.09
C LYS A 45 26.87 10.04 58.37
N ASN A 46 26.22 9.91 59.51
CA ASN A 46 25.43 8.72 59.82
C ASN A 46 23.93 9.05 59.83
N CYS A 47 23.10 8.03 59.66
CA CYS A 47 21.65 8.14 59.81
C CYS A 47 21.34 8.24 61.30
N ILE A 48 20.52 9.20 61.71
CA ILE A 48 20.14 9.38 63.11
C ILE A 48 18.65 9.14 63.33
N ARG A 49 18.31 8.53 64.48
CA ARG A 49 16.92 8.38 64.94
C ARG A 49 16.84 8.66 66.43
N ALA A 50 15.92 9.53 66.81
CA ALA A 50 15.72 9.91 68.21
C ALA A 50 14.69 9.01 68.91
N PHE A 51 14.95 8.68 70.16
CA PHE A 51 14.14 7.82 71.02
C PHE A 51 13.92 8.48 72.39
N LYS A 52 12.83 8.10 73.07
CA LYS A 52 12.51 8.53 74.43
C LYS A 52 13.34 7.73 75.44
N ARG A 53 14.03 8.41 76.35
CA ARG A 53 14.78 7.78 77.45
C ARG A 53 13.78 7.13 78.43
N ILE A 54 13.85 5.81 78.56
CA ILE A 54 13.18 5.02 79.61
C ILE A 54 14.32 4.40 80.41
N ASP A 55 14.40 4.71 81.70
CA ASP A 55 15.61 4.66 82.54
C ASP A 55 16.33 3.30 82.70
N GLN A 56 15.92 2.23 81.98
CA GLN A 56 16.58 0.92 82.04
C GLN A 56 16.73 0.15 80.71
N TYR A 57 16.28 0.66 79.55
CA TYR A 57 16.28 -0.12 78.28
C TYR A 57 16.88 0.60 77.05
N THR A 58 17.59 1.70 77.24
CA THR A 58 18.09 2.55 76.15
C THR A 58 19.16 1.89 75.28
N GLU A 59 20.08 1.11 75.84
CA GLU A 59 21.10 0.35 75.08
C GLU A 59 20.49 -0.78 74.24
N GLN A 60 19.46 -1.42 74.79
CA GLN A 60 18.77 -2.51 74.11
C GLN A 60 17.94 -1.97 72.93
N ALA A 61 17.41 -0.74 73.01
CA ALA A 61 16.65 -0.11 71.94
C ALA A 61 17.50 0.18 70.68
N CYS A 62 18.71 0.76 70.80
CA CYS A 62 19.59 0.96 69.63
C CYS A 62 20.14 -0.38 69.10
N SER A 63 20.44 -1.33 69.99
CA SER A 63 20.95 -2.65 69.61
C SER A 63 19.91 -3.49 68.86
N ASN A 64 18.63 -3.42 69.27
CA ASN A 64 17.52 -4.15 68.65
C ASN A 64 17.25 -3.73 67.19
N ILE A 65 17.69 -2.54 66.79
CA ILE A 65 17.56 -2.02 65.41
C ILE A 65 18.89 -2.04 64.64
N LYS A 66 19.90 -2.78 65.13
CA LYS A 66 21.25 -2.89 64.54
C LYS A 66 21.93 -1.52 64.33
N SER A 67 21.87 -0.66 65.35
CA SER A 67 22.48 0.67 65.35
C SER A 67 23.36 0.86 66.58
N THR A 68 24.32 1.77 66.51
CA THR A 68 25.20 2.11 67.64
C THR A 68 24.60 3.27 68.44
N LYS A 69 24.66 3.16 69.76
CA LYS A 69 24.32 4.26 70.67
C LYS A 69 25.44 5.29 70.61
N VAL A 70 25.10 6.58 70.47
CA VAL A 70 26.06 7.67 70.67
C VAL A 70 26.25 7.82 72.19
N ASP A 71 27.20 7.08 72.76
CA ASP A 71 27.43 7.05 74.20
C ASP A 71 28.46 8.12 74.61
N ASP A 72 27.99 9.29 75.03
CA ASP A 72 28.56 10.07 76.14
C ASP A 72 27.63 11.25 76.50
N ASP A 73 27.31 11.44 77.79
CA ASP A 73 26.58 12.62 78.28
C ASP A 73 27.32 13.93 77.90
N GLY A 74 28.63 13.85 77.63
CA GLY A 74 29.46 14.94 77.11
C GLY A 74 29.14 15.34 75.67
N TYR A 75 28.80 14.41 74.78
CA TYR A 75 28.44 14.73 73.40
C TYR A 75 27.05 15.35 73.31
N TYR A 76 26.11 14.93 74.18
CA TYR A 76 24.77 15.51 74.26
C TYR A 76 24.80 16.96 74.79
N ILE A 77 25.64 17.23 75.80
CA ILE A 77 25.89 18.60 76.27
C ILE A 77 26.59 19.44 75.19
N THR A 78 27.44 18.83 74.37
CA THR A 78 28.12 19.50 73.25
C THR A 78 27.16 19.78 72.09
N LEU A 79 26.27 18.83 71.76
CA LEU A 79 25.22 18.98 70.75
C LEU A 79 24.17 20.01 71.20
N TYR A 80 23.78 19.98 72.48
CA TYR A 80 22.89 20.98 73.09
C TYR A 80 23.55 22.36 73.19
N GLY A 81 24.83 22.40 73.55
CA GLY A 81 25.67 23.60 73.52
C GLY A 81 25.87 24.17 72.12
N TYR A 82 25.83 23.31 71.10
CA TYR A 82 25.90 23.66 69.69
C TYR A 82 24.56 24.18 69.17
N PHE A 83 23.45 23.48 69.41
CA PHE A 83 22.13 23.94 69.00
C PHE A 83 21.75 25.24 69.72
N SER A 84 21.98 25.36 71.03
CA SER A 84 21.66 26.58 71.81
C SER A 84 22.37 27.86 71.33
N ARG A 85 23.43 27.74 70.51
CA ARG A 85 24.09 28.88 69.82
C ARG A 85 23.37 29.30 68.55
N LEU A 86 22.52 28.46 67.97
CA LEU A 86 21.61 28.83 66.89
C LEU A 86 20.51 29.72 67.51
N LYS A 87 20.53 31.02 67.17
CA LYS A 87 19.51 32.00 67.60
C LYS A 87 18.17 31.74 66.89
N ILE A 88 17.51 30.64 67.22
CA ILE A 88 16.17 30.33 66.74
C ILE A 88 15.19 31.10 67.65
N LYS A 89 14.44 32.03 67.07
CA LYS A 89 13.48 32.87 67.81
C LYS A 89 12.20 32.08 68.15
N ASP A 90 11.60 32.42 69.29
CA ASP A 90 10.27 32.02 69.76
C ASP A 90 10.09 30.57 70.26
N PHE A 91 10.76 30.23 71.37
CA PHE A 91 10.51 28.97 72.10
C PHE A 91 9.89 29.17 73.49
N PRO A 92 8.97 28.29 73.91
CA PRO A 92 8.43 28.32 75.26
C PRO A 92 9.53 27.93 76.27
N LYS A 93 9.94 28.90 77.08
CA LYS A 93 10.73 28.66 78.29
C LYS A 93 9.82 28.07 79.35
N LEU A 94 10.26 27.01 80.02
CA LEU A 94 9.56 26.47 81.18
C LEU A 94 9.67 27.47 82.35
N SER A 95 8.67 27.48 83.23
CA SER A 95 8.71 28.21 84.50
C SER A 95 9.92 27.75 85.32
N GLY A 96 10.96 28.59 85.36
CA GLY A 96 12.27 28.26 85.95
C GLY A 96 13.47 28.54 85.04
N GLY A 97 13.26 28.98 83.80
CA GLY A 97 14.35 29.42 82.90
C GLY A 97 15.01 28.31 82.08
N ASN A 98 14.63 27.04 82.31
CA ASN A 98 15.07 25.92 81.49
C ASN A 98 14.31 25.87 80.15
N ILE A 99 15.04 25.63 79.07
CA ILE A 99 14.49 25.48 77.72
C ILE A 99 13.96 24.05 77.57
N CYS A 100 12.77 23.90 77.00
CA CYS A 100 12.20 22.59 76.69
C CYS A 100 13.04 21.90 75.60
N ILE A 101 13.95 20.99 76.00
CA ILE A 101 14.94 20.36 75.11
C ILE A 101 14.25 19.57 73.99
N GLY A 102 13.18 18.82 74.32
CA GLY A 102 12.39 18.08 73.32
C GLY A 102 11.80 18.98 72.23
N LYS A 103 11.08 20.04 72.59
CA LYS A 103 10.50 21.03 71.64
C LYS A 103 11.58 21.78 70.85
N TYR A 104 12.72 22.04 71.47
CA TYR A 104 13.84 22.70 70.83
C TYR A 104 14.47 21.83 69.73
N ILE A 105 14.63 20.53 70.03
CA ILE A 105 15.06 19.54 69.05
C ILE A 105 14.00 19.35 67.95
N GLU A 106 12.70 19.27 68.26
CA GLU A 106 11.61 19.23 67.25
C GLU A 106 11.74 20.38 66.22
N SER A 107 12.01 21.60 66.68
CA SER A 107 12.20 22.73 65.76
C SER A 107 13.54 22.75 65.06
N ALA A 108 14.62 22.24 65.67
CA ALA A 108 15.89 22.05 64.96
C ALA A 108 15.77 20.97 63.86
N LEU A 109 14.91 19.96 64.07
CA LEU A 109 14.66 18.85 63.16
C LEU A 109 13.54 19.12 62.12
N GLY A 110 12.88 20.29 62.16
CA GLY A 110 11.95 20.73 61.12
C GLY A 110 10.52 20.13 61.19
N GLY A 111 10.12 19.53 62.32
CA GLY A 111 8.76 18.98 62.50
C GLY A 111 8.58 18.27 63.86
N PRO A 112 7.32 17.93 64.25
CA PRO A 112 7.07 17.21 65.50
C PRO A 112 7.74 15.82 65.47
N LEU A 113 8.47 15.49 66.52
CA LEU A 113 9.15 14.20 66.66
C LEU A 113 8.09 13.14 66.96
N LYS A 114 7.72 12.33 65.97
CA LYS A 114 6.93 11.11 66.22
C LYS A 114 7.84 10.05 66.83
N VAL A 115 8.05 10.12 68.14
CA VAL A 115 8.63 9.02 68.90
C VAL A 115 7.48 8.07 69.22
N ILE A 116 7.43 6.91 68.54
CA ILE A 116 6.45 5.80 68.72
C ILE A 116 5.14 6.28 69.38
N ASP A 117 4.26 6.87 68.56
CA ASP A 117 2.88 7.26 68.88
C ASP A 117 2.63 8.15 70.11
N THR A 118 3.62 8.92 70.58
CA THR A 118 3.40 9.93 71.64
C THR A 118 4.01 11.29 71.33
N VAL A 119 3.34 12.37 71.75
CA VAL A 119 3.82 13.75 71.62
C VAL A 119 4.86 14.00 72.72
N VAL A 120 6.06 14.43 72.33
CA VAL A 120 7.16 14.71 73.27
C VAL A 120 6.75 15.84 74.23
N THR A 121 6.79 15.55 75.54
CA THR A 121 6.54 16.55 76.58
C THR A 121 7.86 17.12 77.11
N CYS A 122 7.85 18.37 77.60
CA CYS A 122 9.08 19.07 77.98
C CYS A 122 9.97 18.48 79.08
N PRO A 123 9.49 17.64 80.03
CA PRO A 123 10.37 16.99 80.99
C PRO A 123 11.04 15.69 80.47
N GLU A 124 10.78 15.27 79.23
CA GLU A 124 11.29 14.00 78.70
C GLU A 124 12.70 14.14 78.11
N MET A 125 13.64 13.28 78.53
CA MET A 125 14.97 13.18 77.93
C MET A 125 14.92 12.32 76.65
N LEU A 126 15.61 12.76 75.59
CA LEU A 126 15.75 12.03 74.33
C LEU A 126 17.17 11.45 74.22
N PHE A 127 17.33 10.35 73.48
CA PHE A 127 18.62 9.84 73.03
C PHE A 127 18.60 9.58 71.53
N ILE A 128 19.75 9.63 70.87
CA ILE A 128 19.89 9.46 69.42
C ILE A 128 20.65 8.16 69.17
N CYS A 129 20.05 7.26 68.39
CA CYS A 129 20.78 6.14 67.80
C CYS A 129 21.36 6.58 66.47
N GLU A 130 22.53 6.04 66.15
CA GLU A 130 23.27 6.32 64.93
C GLU A 130 23.49 5.02 64.15
N GLN A 131 23.24 5.05 62.85
CA GLN A 131 23.39 3.89 61.98
C GLN A 131 24.16 4.29 60.72
N ASP A 132 25.08 3.43 60.30
CA ASP A 132 25.74 3.54 59.01
C ASP A 132 24.71 3.46 57.86
N PHE A 133 25.04 4.07 56.73
CA PHE A 133 24.20 4.06 55.55
C PHE A 133 23.85 2.64 55.08
N ARG A 134 22.65 2.48 54.51
CA ARG A 134 22.36 1.29 53.73
C ARG A 134 23.25 1.28 52.49
N ASN A 135 23.89 0.15 52.19
CA ASN A 135 24.54 -0.05 50.90
C ASN A 135 23.46 -0.05 49.81
N ILE A 136 23.33 1.06 49.10
CA ILE A 136 22.45 1.16 47.93
C ILE A 136 23.26 0.72 46.71
N SER A 137 22.84 -0.36 46.05
CA SER A 137 23.34 -0.66 44.71
C SER A 137 22.44 0.01 43.66
N LEU A 138 22.96 1.01 42.96
CA LEU A 138 22.31 1.62 41.82
C LEU A 138 22.85 1.05 40.51
N THR A 139 21.96 0.91 39.53
CA THR A 139 22.33 0.70 38.14
C THR A 139 21.81 1.86 37.30
N THR A 140 22.64 2.37 36.40
CA THR A 140 22.35 3.55 35.59
C THR A 140 22.50 3.20 34.12
N LYS A 141 21.55 3.65 33.29
CA LYS A 141 21.55 3.42 31.84
C LYS A 141 20.97 4.62 31.11
N ILE A 142 21.39 4.84 29.86
CA ILE A 142 20.84 5.90 29.00
C ILE A 142 19.76 5.30 28.09
N VAL A 143 18.61 5.95 27.98
CA VAL A 143 17.47 5.56 27.15
C VAL A 143 17.06 6.72 26.23
N PRO A 144 16.67 6.48 24.96
CA PRO A 144 16.61 5.19 24.28
C PRO A 144 18.01 4.65 23.97
N GLU A 145 18.14 3.32 23.95
CA GLU A 145 19.32 2.68 23.36
C GLU A 145 19.23 2.88 21.84
N ILE A 146 20.08 3.74 21.30
CA ILE A 146 20.09 4.07 19.87
C ILE A 146 20.82 2.94 19.15
N LEU A 147 20.04 1.98 18.63
CA LEU A 147 20.55 0.87 17.84
C LEU A 147 20.90 1.28 16.40
N ASN A 148 20.22 2.31 15.88
CA ASN A 148 20.39 2.84 14.53
C ASN A 148 20.56 4.36 14.56
N SER A 149 21.38 4.91 13.68
CA SER A 149 21.57 6.35 13.56
C SER A 149 20.31 7.06 13.08
N LEU A 150 20.17 8.33 13.51
CA LEU A 150 19.06 9.19 13.11
C LEU A 150 19.54 10.18 12.04
N SER A 151 18.66 10.55 11.11
CA SER A 151 18.93 11.67 10.19
C SER A 151 19.00 12.98 10.96
N THR A 152 19.86 13.92 10.56
CA THR A 152 19.91 15.28 11.13
C THR A 152 18.54 15.96 11.13
N THR A 153 17.65 15.63 10.20
CA THR A 153 16.26 16.14 10.13
C THR A 153 15.39 15.71 11.31
N ASN A 154 15.66 14.53 11.88
CA ASN A 154 14.90 13.95 12.98
C ASN A 154 15.57 14.16 14.34
N ALA A 155 16.75 14.79 14.36
CA ALA A 155 17.57 14.99 15.56
C ALA A 155 16.82 15.71 16.70
N ASN A 156 15.97 16.69 16.36
CA ASN A 156 15.16 17.46 17.33
C ASN A 156 14.22 16.62 18.20
N LEU A 157 13.95 15.38 17.80
CA LEU A 157 13.05 14.48 18.53
C LEU A 157 13.81 13.59 19.53
N THR A 158 15.14 13.66 19.58
CA THR A 158 15.96 12.75 20.39
C THR A 158 16.24 13.37 21.75
N THR A 159 15.73 12.74 22.80
CA THR A 159 16.01 13.09 24.19
C THR A 159 16.64 11.89 24.87
N PHE A 160 17.82 12.07 25.45
CA PHE A 160 18.44 11.06 26.30
C PHE A 160 17.93 11.20 27.72
N THR A 161 17.51 10.09 28.30
CA THR A 161 17.10 9.97 29.69
C THR A 161 18.11 9.08 30.41
N CYS A 162 18.69 9.59 31.48
CA CYS A 162 19.51 8.79 32.40
C CYS A 162 18.55 8.06 33.37
N GLU A 163 18.21 6.82 33.05
CA GLU A 163 17.38 5.97 33.89
C GLU A 163 18.20 5.37 35.03
N VAL A 164 17.60 5.35 36.22
CA VAL A 164 18.21 4.83 37.45
C VAL A 164 17.32 3.73 37.99
N SER A 165 17.86 2.53 38.12
CA SER A 165 17.19 1.38 38.73
C SER A 165 17.82 1.01 40.07
N PHE A 166 16.96 0.77 41.04
CA PHE A 166 17.31 0.30 42.38
C PHE A 166 17.08 -1.21 42.43
N ASN A 167 18.07 -1.98 42.88
CA ASN A 167 17.93 -3.44 42.98
C ASN A 167 17.06 -3.90 44.16
N ASP A 168 16.71 -3.00 45.09
CA ASP A 168 15.93 -3.31 46.29
C ASP A 168 14.43 -3.03 46.08
N LYS A 169 13.55 -3.98 46.46
CA LYS A 169 12.10 -3.93 46.17
C LYS A 169 11.27 -3.03 47.10
N ASN A 170 11.87 -2.44 48.12
CA ASN A 170 11.19 -1.65 49.15
C ASN A 170 11.62 -0.17 49.11
N VAL A 171 11.35 0.52 48.00
CA VAL A 171 11.72 1.94 47.85
C VAL A 171 10.47 2.81 47.70
N ILE A 172 10.52 3.93 48.41
CA ILE A 172 9.65 5.13 48.42
C ILE A 172 9.15 5.49 47.00
N PRO A 173 7.99 6.15 46.82
CA PRO A 173 7.57 6.68 45.52
C PRO A 173 8.68 7.43 44.77
N ILE A 174 8.92 7.03 43.51
CA ILE A 174 10.01 7.46 42.61
C ILE A 174 10.17 8.99 42.52
N GLU A 175 9.10 9.77 42.71
CA GLU A 175 9.12 11.22 42.61
C GLU A 175 9.89 11.93 43.75
N GLU A 176 9.94 11.36 44.96
CA GLU A 176 10.75 11.92 46.06
C GLU A 176 12.23 11.57 45.90
N ILE A 177 12.52 10.43 45.28
CA ILE A 177 13.87 9.91 45.02
C ILE A 177 14.62 10.81 44.04
N LEU A 178 13.97 11.19 42.94
CA LEU A 178 14.59 11.97 41.86
C LEU A 178 15.09 13.33 42.34
N LYS A 179 14.52 13.89 43.42
CA LYS A 179 14.94 15.19 43.98
C LYS A 179 16.29 15.14 44.69
N GLN A 180 16.76 13.95 45.09
CA GLN A 180 18.03 13.73 45.79
C GLN A 180 19.14 13.26 44.84
N LEU A 181 18.84 13.06 43.56
CA LEU A 181 19.80 12.63 42.56
C LEU A 181 20.33 13.85 41.80
N HIS A 182 21.64 14.02 41.79
CA HIS A 182 22.33 15.01 41.00
C HIS A 182 22.89 14.35 39.75
N PHE A 183 22.37 14.77 38.60
CA PHE A 183 22.78 14.28 37.29
C PHE A 183 23.80 15.24 36.68
N LYS A 184 24.85 14.66 36.11
CA LYS A 184 25.83 15.40 35.32
C LYS A 184 26.10 14.63 34.04
N TRP A 185 25.81 15.25 32.91
CA TRP A 185 26.04 14.64 31.61
C TRP A 185 27.44 14.95 31.11
N PHE A 186 28.08 13.95 30.54
CA PHE A 186 29.34 14.07 29.85
C PHE A 186 29.15 13.77 28.39
N LYS A 187 29.85 14.55 27.57
CA LYS A 187 29.99 14.35 26.14
C LYS A 187 31.48 14.29 25.84
N ASP A 188 31.96 13.17 25.33
CA ASP A 188 33.35 12.98 24.92
C ASP A 188 34.31 13.23 26.10
N GLU A 189 33.96 12.73 27.29
CA GLU A 189 34.64 13.00 28.58
C GLU A 189 34.59 14.47 29.06
N ILE A 190 33.90 15.36 28.32
CA ILE A 190 33.74 16.77 28.69
C ILE A 190 32.37 16.96 29.34
N PRO A 191 32.30 17.52 30.57
CA PRO A 191 31.02 17.76 31.22
C PRO A 191 30.20 18.81 30.45
N THR A 192 28.94 18.49 30.22
CA THR A 192 27.97 19.41 29.60
C THR A 192 27.39 20.37 30.65
N SER A 193 26.74 21.44 30.19
CA SER A 193 26.07 22.41 31.08
C SER A 193 24.70 21.94 31.59
N VAL A 194 24.23 20.75 31.20
CA VAL A 194 22.88 20.26 31.54
C VAL A 194 22.90 19.58 32.91
N GLY A 195 22.19 20.16 33.87
CA GLY A 195 21.93 19.58 35.18
C GLY A 195 20.51 19.03 35.24
N GLY A 196 20.36 17.72 35.03
CA GLY A 196 19.06 17.04 35.02
C GLY A 196 19.15 15.62 34.45
N ASN A 197 18.12 14.80 34.67
CA ASN A 197 18.06 13.42 34.15
C ASN A 197 17.77 13.35 32.65
N LEU A 198 17.41 14.46 32.02
CA LEU A 198 17.10 14.58 30.60
C LEU A 198 18.16 15.44 29.88
N LEU A 199 18.61 14.98 28.72
CA LEU A 199 19.49 15.71 27.82
C LEU A 199 18.82 15.80 26.45
N HIS A 200 18.39 17.01 26.10
CA HIS A 200 17.83 17.30 24.78
C HIS A 200 18.94 17.60 23.77
N LEU A 201 18.96 16.87 22.65
CA LEU A 201 19.91 17.09 21.55
C LEU A 201 19.28 18.08 20.55
N ASN A 202 19.62 19.37 20.62
CA ASN A 202 19.10 20.38 19.69
C ASN A 202 19.77 20.23 18.30
N SER A 203 18.97 20.18 17.22
CA SER A 203 19.45 19.86 15.86
C SER A 203 20.35 20.90 15.17
N SER A 204 20.52 22.10 15.73
CA SER A 204 21.07 23.22 14.98
C SER A 204 22.57 23.12 14.67
N SER A 205 23.30 22.13 15.21
CA SER A 205 24.69 21.89 14.84
C SER A 205 25.07 20.40 14.77
N MET A 206 25.84 20.04 13.74
CA MET A 206 26.45 18.69 13.58
C MET A 206 27.38 18.31 14.75
N ILE A 207 27.77 19.30 15.55
CA ILE A 207 28.64 19.22 16.71
C ILE A 207 28.02 18.40 17.87
N HIS A 208 26.76 17.95 17.75
CA HIS A 208 26.10 17.10 18.74
C HIS A 208 26.41 15.61 18.60
N GLN A 209 27.13 15.15 17.58
CA GLN A 209 27.63 13.77 17.58
C GLN A 209 28.73 13.56 18.61
N GLY A 210 28.78 12.39 19.24
CA GLY A 210 29.77 12.07 20.25
C GLY A 210 29.35 10.95 21.17
N SER A 211 30.17 10.66 22.15
CA SER A 211 29.93 9.66 23.18
C SER A 211 29.35 10.30 24.44
N TYR A 212 28.23 9.79 24.90
CA TYR A 212 27.51 10.31 26.05
C TYR A 212 27.52 9.31 27.20
N HIS A 213 27.80 9.79 28.41
CA HIS A 213 27.52 9.06 29.63
C HIS A 213 26.92 10.01 30.67
N CYS A 214 26.13 9.49 31.60
CA CYS A 214 25.62 10.26 32.73
C CYS A 214 26.31 9.80 34.01
N GLU A 215 26.71 10.78 34.80
CA GLU A 215 27.21 10.64 36.15
C GLU A 215 26.08 10.98 37.12
N ILE A 216 25.86 10.12 38.10
CA ILE A 216 24.84 10.31 39.12
C ILE A 216 25.50 10.33 40.49
N ARG A 217 25.19 11.37 41.25
CA ARG A 217 25.56 11.50 42.65
C ARG A 217 24.30 11.55 43.50
N ILE A 218 24.29 10.80 44.58
CA ILE A 218 23.21 10.88 45.57
C ILE A 218 23.58 11.97 46.57
N GLU A 219 22.65 12.87 46.86
CA GLU A 219 22.85 13.91 47.87
C GLU A 219 23.29 13.28 49.20
N GLY A 220 24.46 13.70 49.70
CA GLY A 220 25.03 13.20 50.96
C GLY A 220 25.99 12.02 50.85
N LEU A 221 26.07 11.33 49.70
CA LEU A 221 27.04 10.25 49.45
C LEU A 221 28.19 10.73 48.54
N GLN A 222 29.37 10.11 48.69
CA GLN A 222 30.54 10.39 47.84
C GLN A 222 30.59 9.51 46.60
N ASP A 223 29.84 8.40 46.58
CA ASP A 223 29.87 7.45 45.47
C ASP A 223 29.33 8.08 44.18
N ILE A 224 30.00 7.75 43.09
CA ILE A 224 29.68 8.19 41.75
C ILE A 224 29.22 6.98 40.96
N TYR A 225 28.01 7.06 40.40
CA TYR A 225 27.45 6.00 39.57
C TYR A 225 27.47 6.46 38.10
N LEU A 226 28.21 5.73 37.27
CA LEU A 226 28.37 6.04 35.84
C LEU A 226 27.50 5.10 35.01
N SER A 227 26.77 5.67 34.03
CA SER A 227 26.10 4.85 33.02
C SER A 227 27.10 4.24 32.05
N SER A 228 26.66 3.20 31.32
CA SER A 228 27.34 2.81 30.09
C SER A 228 27.40 3.98 29.11
N GLU A 229 28.51 4.08 28.38
CA GLU A 229 28.70 5.06 27.32
C GLU A 229 27.78 4.73 26.12
N VAL A 230 27.13 5.76 25.56
CA VAL A 230 26.29 5.67 24.36
C VAL A 230 26.83 6.61 23.31
N SER A 231 27.31 6.06 22.19
CA SER A 231 27.76 6.87 21.06
C SER A 231 26.59 7.25 20.16
N TYR A 232 26.50 8.54 19.83
CA TYR A 232 25.44 9.13 19.02
C TYR A 232 26.01 9.70 17.73
N PHE A 233 25.53 9.18 16.60
CA PHE A 233 25.92 9.61 15.26
C PHE A 233 24.71 9.81 14.35
N TYR A 234 24.85 10.73 13.39
CA TYR A 234 23.84 10.98 12.38
C TYR A 234 24.03 10.06 11.17
N SER A 235 22.95 9.57 10.60
CA SER A 235 22.96 8.67 9.43
C SER A 235 23.42 9.37 8.13
N ASP A 236 23.22 10.68 8.06
CA ASP A 236 23.50 11.55 6.93
C ASP A 236 24.76 12.40 7.12
N VAL A 237 25.56 12.15 8.15
CA VAL A 237 26.84 12.83 8.39
C VAL A 237 27.93 11.79 8.62
N SER A 238 28.92 11.80 7.74
CA SER A 238 30.15 11.04 7.86
C SER A 238 31.11 11.76 8.81
N THR A 239 31.71 11.01 9.74
CA THR A 239 32.58 11.58 10.77
C THR A 239 33.92 10.85 10.80
N TYR A 240 34.99 11.63 10.68
CA TYR A 240 36.37 11.16 10.63
C TYR A 240 37.21 11.83 11.71
N ILE A 241 38.26 11.15 12.15
CA ILE A 241 39.27 11.67 13.06
C ILE A 241 40.51 11.93 12.23
N LEU A 242 40.94 13.19 12.18
CA LEU A 242 42.23 13.58 11.65
C LEU A 242 43.18 13.83 12.81
N THR A 243 44.18 12.96 12.97
CA THR A 243 45.24 13.11 13.96
C THR A 243 46.45 13.74 13.29
N LEU A 244 46.86 14.90 13.79
CA LEU A 244 48.09 15.59 13.43
C LEU A 244 49.14 15.26 14.48
N HIS A 245 50.25 14.65 14.05
CA HIS A 245 51.38 14.32 14.91
C HIS A 245 52.65 14.99 14.40
N GLY A 246 53.27 15.85 15.20
CA GLY A 246 54.49 16.58 14.81
C GLY A 246 55.19 17.22 15.99
N SER A 247 56.25 17.98 15.75
CA SER A 247 56.89 18.73 16.84
C SER A 247 55.95 19.82 17.37
N SER A 248 56.02 20.12 18.67
CA SER A 248 55.25 21.20 19.30
C SER A 248 55.45 22.54 18.59
N THR A 249 56.68 22.82 18.15
CA THR A 249 57.02 24.02 17.37
C THR A 249 56.37 24.03 15.98
N SER A 250 56.32 22.89 15.29
CA SER A 250 55.68 22.77 13.97
C SER A 250 54.16 22.97 14.05
N LEU A 251 53.54 22.57 15.15
CA LEU A 251 52.10 22.71 15.39
C LEU A 251 51.72 24.02 16.10
N SER A 252 52.67 24.93 16.35
CA SER A 252 52.48 26.16 17.14
C SER A 252 51.83 25.90 18.51
N TYR A 253 52.20 24.80 19.17
CA TYR A 253 51.60 24.32 20.41
C TYR A 253 52.63 24.33 21.56
N GLU A 254 52.81 25.49 22.19
CA GLU A 254 53.88 25.70 23.19
C GLU A 254 53.50 25.26 24.61
N ASP A 255 52.35 25.72 25.13
CA ASP A 255 51.85 25.37 26.47
C ASP A 255 50.32 25.50 26.60
N PHE A 256 49.76 25.01 27.71
CA PHE A 256 48.34 25.14 28.04
C PHE A 256 47.97 26.49 28.65
N SER A 257 48.81 27.53 28.51
CA SER A 257 48.40 28.87 28.92
C SER A 257 47.24 29.34 28.04
N LYS A 258 46.33 30.13 28.62
CA LYS A 258 45.12 30.59 27.91
C LYS A 258 45.45 31.33 26.61
N ILE A 259 46.59 32.02 26.55
CA ILE A 259 47.04 32.81 25.39
C ILE A 259 47.58 31.87 24.30
N SER A 260 48.49 30.96 24.66
CA SER A 260 49.05 29.98 23.71
C SER A 260 47.97 29.09 23.11
N PHE A 261 46.95 28.70 23.89
CA PHE A 261 45.84 27.91 23.37
C PHE A 261 45.00 28.67 22.32
N GLN A 262 44.75 29.97 22.51
CA GLN A 262 44.00 30.77 21.52
C GLN A 262 44.79 30.94 20.21
N ASN A 263 46.11 31.20 20.32
CA ASN A 263 46.99 31.27 19.16
C ASN A 263 47.03 29.94 18.40
N PHE A 264 47.14 28.83 19.13
CA PHE A 264 47.07 27.49 18.57
C PHE A 264 45.74 27.22 17.85
N ILE A 265 44.59 27.55 18.47
CA ILE A 265 43.27 27.39 17.84
C ILE A 265 43.16 28.22 16.56
N SER A 266 43.67 29.46 16.56
CA SER A 266 43.70 30.30 15.36
C SER A 266 44.53 29.65 14.25
N TYR A 267 45.75 29.21 14.57
CA TYR A 267 46.63 28.52 13.64
C TYR A 267 45.99 27.23 13.08
N LEU A 268 45.37 26.43 13.95
CA LEU A 268 44.67 25.21 13.57
C LEU A 268 43.51 25.51 12.62
N ASN A 269 42.68 26.51 12.94
CA ASN A 269 41.56 26.90 12.08
C ASN A 269 42.02 27.33 10.69
N GLU A 270 43.05 28.17 10.59
CA GLU A 270 43.58 28.54 9.27
C GLU A 270 44.18 27.34 8.53
N SER A 271 44.84 26.43 9.24
CA SER A 271 45.40 25.21 8.64
C SER A 271 44.30 24.29 8.13
N MET A 272 43.19 24.17 8.84
CA MET A 272 42.02 23.40 8.42
C MET A 272 41.26 24.06 7.26
N VAL A 273 41.17 25.40 7.21
CA VAL A 273 40.68 26.12 6.02
C VAL A 273 41.57 25.84 4.80
N ALA A 274 42.90 25.85 4.98
CA ALA A 274 43.82 25.50 3.88
C ALA A 274 43.73 24.02 3.49
N PHE A 275 43.36 23.14 4.42
CA PHE A 275 43.08 21.73 4.15
C PHE A 275 41.81 21.55 3.31
N SER A 276 40.73 22.30 3.57
CA SER A 276 39.45 22.15 2.87
C SER A 276 39.43 22.69 1.42
N ILE A 277 40.36 23.59 1.05
CA ILE A 277 40.44 24.19 -0.30
C ILE A 277 41.29 23.31 -1.23
N GLY A 278 40.76 22.77 -2.34
CA GLY A 278 41.50 21.98 -3.34
C GLY A 278 40.75 21.71 -4.67
N ASP A 279 41.50 21.41 -5.74
CA ASP A 279 41.08 21.52 -7.15
C ASP A 279 40.16 20.41 -7.71
N VAL A 280 39.98 19.27 -7.03
CA VAL A 280 39.27 18.11 -7.61
C VAL A 280 38.00 17.71 -6.82
N LEU A 281 37.94 18.05 -5.54
CA LEU A 281 36.78 17.84 -4.67
C LEU A 281 36.69 19.05 -3.75
N SER A 282 35.81 20.01 -4.03
CA SER A 282 35.58 21.09 -3.07
C SER A 282 34.90 20.50 -1.85
N PHE A 283 35.68 20.21 -0.80
CA PHE A 283 35.16 19.88 0.53
C PHE A 283 34.61 21.14 1.22
N ALA A 284 33.89 21.98 0.47
CA ALA A 284 33.37 23.27 0.92
C ALA A 284 32.39 23.10 2.10
N ASP A 285 31.75 21.94 2.21
CA ASP A 285 30.83 21.57 3.29
C ASP A 285 31.54 20.85 4.47
N LEU A 286 32.87 20.76 4.47
CA LEU A 286 33.65 20.15 5.57
C LEU A 286 33.61 21.05 6.80
N ASN A 287 32.98 20.55 7.85
CA ASN A 287 33.05 21.17 9.17
C ASN A 287 34.07 20.43 10.03
N TRP A 288 34.75 21.13 10.94
CA TRP A 288 35.69 20.48 11.84
C TRP A 288 35.61 21.02 13.27
N LYS A 289 36.09 20.22 14.22
CA LYS A 289 36.17 20.60 15.64
C LYS A 289 37.42 19.99 16.28
N LEU A 290 38.16 20.79 17.03
CA LEU A 290 39.23 20.27 17.89
C LEU A 290 38.62 19.37 18.96
N GLN A 291 39.13 18.14 19.08
CA GLN A 291 38.70 17.19 20.10
C GLN A 291 39.65 17.17 21.29
N LYS A 292 40.92 16.84 21.06
CA LYS A 292 41.96 16.81 22.09
C LYS A 292 43.31 17.21 21.51
N ALA A 293 44.14 17.79 22.36
CA ALA A 293 45.54 18.08 22.07
C ALA A 293 46.37 17.75 23.31
N TRP A 294 47.53 17.10 23.12
CA TRP A 294 48.44 16.79 24.21
C TRP A 294 49.89 16.80 23.75
N LEU A 295 50.79 17.04 24.71
CA LEU A 295 52.24 17.01 24.53
C LEU A 295 52.81 15.68 25.03
N SER A 296 53.77 15.14 24.28
CA SER A 296 54.59 13.99 24.65
C SER A 296 56.05 14.36 24.41
N GLY A 297 56.65 15.07 25.38
CA GLY A 297 57.98 15.67 25.22
C GLY A 297 57.94 16.82 24.21
N ILE A 298 58.78 16.75 23.17
CA ILE A 298 58.83 17.75 22.09
C ILE A 298 57.76 17.52 21.00
N ASN A 299 57.01 16.42 21.07
CA ASN A 299 55.98 16.10 20.10
C ASN A 299 54.61 16.53 20.61
N ALA A 300 53.83 17.16 19.75
CA ALA A 300 52.42 17.46 19.97
C ALA A 300 51.58 16.51 19.13
N THR A 301 50.48 16.04 19.72
CA THR A 301 49.44 15.32 19.01
C THR A 301 48.14 16.09 19.12
N VAL A 302 47.51 16.36 18.00
CA VAL A 302 46.27 17.12 17.89
C VAL A 302 45.26 16.27 17.15
N GLN A 303 44.09 16.05 17.73
CA GLN A 303 42.99 15.36 17.07
C GLN A 303 41.86 16.32 16.73
N VAL A 304 41.46 16.27 15.47
CA VAL A 304 40.38 17.07 14.90
C VAL A 304 39.31 16.13 14.36
N LEU A 305 38.08 16.35 14.76
CA LEU A 305 36.92 15.68 14.16
C LEU A 305 36.52 16.42 12.89
N LEU A 306 36.36 15.68 11.81
CA LEU A 306 35.87 16.14 10.52
C LEU A 306 34.44 15.64 10.34
N TYR A 307 33.52 16.55 10.02
CA TYR A 307 32.11 16.25 9.76
C TYR A 307 31.79 16.58 8.31
N PHE A 308 31.21 15.62 7.61
CA PHE A 308 30.82 15.77 6.23
C PHE A 308 29.36 15.39 6.05
N LYS A 309 28.51 16.36 5.65
CA LYS A 309 27.10 16.10 5.40
C LYS A 309 26.93 15.46 4.03
N ARG A 310 26.25 14.31 3.98
CA ARG A 310 25.86 13.63 2.74
C ARG A 310 24.71 14.42 2.09
N ASN A 311 25.03 15.52 1.41
CA ASN A 311 24.03 16.31 0.71
C ASN A 311 23.66 15.64 -0.63
N LYS A 312 22.37 15.51 -0.93
CA LYS A 312 21.88 14.94 -2.21
C LYS A 312 22.34 15.72 -3.45
N SER A 313 22.84 16.95 -3.28
CA SER A 313 23.24 17.84 -4.36
C SER A 313 24.72 17.80 -4.73
N LEU A 314 25.57 17.08 -3.98
CA LEU A 314 26.96 16.92 -4.39
C LEU A 314 26.99 15.91 -5.54
N ASN A 315 27.24 16.42 -6.73
CA ASN A 315 27.26 15.76 -8.04
C ASN A 315 28.40 14.72 -8.19
N ILE A 316 28.86 14.17 -7.07
CA ILE A 316 29.96 13.22 -7.01
C ILE A 316 29.32 11.84 -6.90
N ASN A 317 29.51 11.01 -7.93
CA ASN A 317 29.01 9.63 -8.04
C ASN A 317 29.55 8.65 -6.97
N LEU A 318 30.15 9.15 -5.88
CA LEU A 318 30.65 8.32 -4.78
C LEU A 318 29.47 7.91 -3.90
N HIS A 319 28.80 6.83 -4.31
CA HIS A 319 27.70 6.23 -3.55
C HIS A 319 28.19 5.41 -2.34
N ASP A 320 29.50 5.13 -2.26
CA ASP A 320 30.13 4.30 -1.25
C ASP A 320 31.02 5.11 -0.30
N GLU A 321 30.91 4.83 1.01
CA GLU A 321 31.71 5.53 2.03
C GLU A 321 33.19 5.17 1.89
N MET A 322 33.50 3.92 1.55
CA MET A 322 34.88 3.48 1.36
C MET A 322 35.57 4.33 0.29
N GLU A 323 34.90 4.58 -0.85
CA GLU A 323 35.46 5.43 -1.90
C GLU A 323 35.66 6.87 -1.42
N PHE A 324 34.72 7.42 -0.64
CA PHE A 324 34.87 8.75 -0.05
C PHE A 324 36.04 8.82 0.94
N PHE A 325 36.18 7.82 1.82
CA PHE A 325 37.29 7.72 2.75
C PHE A 325 38.63 7.64 2.02
N ASN A 326 38.72 6.82 0.97
CA ASN A 326 39.91 6.71 0.13
C ASN A 326 40.25 8.04 -0.57
N ALA A 327 39.25 8.74 -1.09
CA ALA A 327 39.44 10.07 -1.67
C ALA A 327 39.94 11.09 -0.63
N LEU A 328 39.38 11.07 0.58
CA LEU A 328 39.81 11.93 1.68
C LEU A 328 41.21 11.57 2.19
N GLN A 329 41.56 10.28 2.20
CA GLN A 329 42.90 9.79 2.55
C GLN A 329 43.93 10.25 1.51
N MET A 330 43.66 10.08 0.22
CA MET A 330 44.52 10.60 -0.86
C MET A 330 44.70 12.12 -0.78
N HIS A 331 43.63 12.86 -0.49
CA HIS A 331 43.70 14.31 -0.27
C HIS A 331 44.57 14.66 0.94
N THR A 332 44.44 13.90 2.03
CA THR A 332 45.26 14.06 3.24
C THR A 332 46.74 13.86 2.96
N SER A 333 47.11 12.78 2.26
CA SER A 333 48.49 12.51 1.84
C SER A 333 49.04 13.62 0.93
N ARG A 334 48.26 14.04 -0.07
CA ARG A 334 48.69 15.13 -0.98
C ARG A 334 48.90 16.45 -0.25
N LYS A 335 48.06 16.78 0.74
CA LYS A 335 48.20 18.01 1.55
C LYS A 335 49.43 17.94 2.45
N GLN A 336 49.75 16.78 3.01
CA GLN A 336 50.98 16.56 3.78
C GLN A 336 52.24 16.82 2.93
N GLU A 337 52.21 16.46 1.65
CA GLU A 337 53.35 16.67 0.73
C GLU A 337 53.45 18.11 0.18
N THR A 338 52.32 18.72 -0.17
CA THR A 338 52.30 19.97 -0.96
C THR A 338 52.17 21.25 -0.13
N ASN A 339 51.55 21.19 1.05
CA ASN A 339 51.29 22.38 1.84
C ASN A 339 52.38 22.56 2.90
N ARG A 340 53.14 23.66 2.79
CA ARG A 340 54.21 24.01 3.74
C ARG A 340 53.78 23.98 5.21
N ARG A 341 52.49 24.20 5.51
CA ARG A 341 51.95 24.14 6.89
C ARG A 341 51.90 22.73 7.47
N PHE A 342 51.84 21.69 6.63
CA PHE A 342 51.79 20.29 7.06
C PHE A 342 53.13 19.56 6.86
N VAL A 343 54.15 20.23 6.31
CA VAL A 343 55.48 19.65 6.14
C VAL A 343 56.09 19.36 7.51
N GLY A 344 56.43 18.10 7.77
CA GLY A 344 56.93 17.63 9.07
C GLY A 344 55.85 17.27 10.09
N ILE A 345 54.57 17.28 9.68
CA ILE A 345 53.43 16.79 10.48
C ILE A 345 52.89 15.53 9.80
N SER A 346 52.80 14.43 10.53
CA SER A 346 52.13 13.21 10.11
C SER A 346 50.63 13.39 10.25
N LEU A 347 49.88 13.19 9.16
CA LEU A 347 48.42 13.23 9.16
C LEU A 347 47.88 11.79 9.12
N ILE A 348 47.13 11.39 10.13
CA ILE A 348 46.48 10.06 10.21
C ILE A 348 44.97 10.26 10.18
N LEU A 349 44.31 9.68 9.19
CA LEU A 349 42.86 9.74 9.03
C LEU A 349 42.24 8.40 9.46
N GLN A 350 41.21 8.46 10.30
CA GLN A 350 40.44 7.29 10.74
C GLN A 350 38.93 7.59 10.62
N SER A 351 38.12 6.59 10.32
CA SER A 351 36.66 6.71 10.45
C SER A 351 36.28 6.63 11.93
N ALA A 352 35.40 7.52 12.41
CA ALA A 352 34.87 7.43 13.77
C ALA A 352 33.66 6.49 13.89
N VAL A 353 33.09 6.13 12.73
CA VAL A 353 31.70 5.65 12.62
C VAL A 353 31.61 4.28 11.95
N ILE A 354 32.54 3.98 11.05
CA ILE A 354 32.50 2.82 10.16
C ILE A 354 33.74 1.98 10.39
N CYS A 355 33.53 0.70 10.70
CA CYS A 355 34.57 -0.30 10.57
C CYS A 355 34.55 -0.78 9.12
N PHE A 356 35.62 -0.46 8.40
CA PHE A 356 35.80 -0.88 7.02
C PHE A 356 36.08 -2.37 6.91
N GLU A 357 35.90 -2.90 5.70
CA GLU A 357 35.99 -4.31 5.37
C GLU A 357 37.31 -4.92 5.85
N GLU A 358 37.21 -6.05 6.56
CA GLU A 358 38.38 -6.80 7.05
C GLU A 358 38.31 -8.24 6.55
N SER A 359 39.39 -8.68 5.92
CA SER A 359 39.60 -10.07 5.53
C SER A 359 40.43 -10.78 6.60
N VAL A 360 39.91 -11.89 7.12
CA VAL A 360 40.58 -12.68 8.16
C VAL A 360 41.08 -13.99 7.54
N PRO A 361 42.40 -14.28 7.60
CA PRO A 361 42.98 -15.51 7.06
C PRO A 361 42.50 -16.78 7.78
N SER A 362 42.58 -17.91 7.07
CA SER A 362 42.16 -19.24 7.55
C SER A 362 42.86 -19.73 8.81
N VAL A 363 44.05 -19.21 9.17
CA VAL A 363 44.82 -19.67 10.34
C VAL A 363 44.09 -19.35 11.67
N GLU A 364 43.24 -18.33 11.68
CA GLU A 364 42.43 -17.97 12.85
C GLU A 364 41.05 -18.65 12.86
N THR A 365 40.67 -19.33 11.78
CA THR A 365 39.34 -19.94 11.60
C THR A 365 39.46 -21.46 11.41
N LEU A 366 38.36 -22.20 11.60
CA LEU A 366 38.29 -23.62 11.24
C LEU A 366 37.87 -23.81 9.76
N TYR A 367 37.85 -22.73 8.98
CA TYR A 367 37.42 -22.67 7.59
C TYR A 367 38.64 -22.46 6.71
N ASP A 368 38.89 -23.35 5.75
CA ASP A 368 40.08 -23.34 4.89
C ASP A 368 40.15 -22.16 3.89
N ASP A 369 39.38 -21.08 4.11
CA ASP A 369 39.20 -19.96 3.19
C ASP A 369 38.97 -18.63 3.98
N ILE A 370 38.90 -17.50 3.28
CA ILE A 370 38.91 -16.15 3.88
C ILE A 370 37.53 -15.77 4.40
N LEU A 371 37.46 -15.33 5.66
CA LEU A 371 36.23 -14.75 6.22
C LEU A 371 36.25 -13.24 6.01
N LEU A 372 35.26 -12.72 5.27
CA LEU A 372 35.17 -11.29 4.97
C LEU A 372 34.11 -10.61 5.85
N TRP A 373 34.53 -9.68 6.71
CA TRP A 373 33.61 -8.82 7.45
C TRP A 373 33.37 -7.54 6.64
N LYS A 374 32.18 -7.39 6.06
CA LYS A 374 31.83 -6.19 5.28
C LYS A 374 31.74 -4.95 6.17
N ASP A 375 31.86 -3.79 5.53
CA ASP A 375 31.69 -2.48 6.16
C ASP A 375 30.46 -2.44 7.09
N ALA A 376 30.68 -2.04 8.34
CA ALA A 376 29.62 -1.84 9.32
C ALA A 376 29.68 -0.42 9.86
N ALA A 377 28.62 0.33 9.58
CA ALA A 377 28.46 1.72 9.99
C ALA A 377 27.42 1.79 11.11
N GLN A 378 27.80 2.33 12.27
CA GLN A 378 26.87 2.66 13.37
C GLN A 378 26.10 1.46 13.97
N THR A 379 26.15 0.29 13.35
CA THR A 379 25.60 -0.95 13.88
C THR A 379 26.64 -1.63 14.75
N LYS A 380 26.21 -2.07 15.95
CA LYS A 380 27.05 -2.89 16.83
C LYS A 380 27.33 -4.28 16.26
N SER A 381 26.89 -4.64 15.07
CA SER A 381 27.01 -6.01 14.55
C SER A 381 27.13 -6.03 13.04
N ALA A 382 28.09 -6.82 12.56
CA ALA A 382 28.33 -7.11 11.16
C ALA A 382 28.18 -8.60 10.90
N VAL A 383 27.86 -8.94 9.65
CA VAL A 383 27.75 -10.32 9.17
C VAL A 383 28.93 -10.62 8.28
N SER A 384 29.55 -11.78 8.50
CA SER A 384 30.64 -12.26 7.66
C SER A 384 30.12 -12.84 6.34
N ALA A 385 30.99 -12.86 5.33
CA ALA A 385 30.81 -13.58 4.08
C ALA A 385 31.96 -14.60 3.94
N PRO A 386 31.68 -15.93 3.92
CA PRO A 386 30.38 -16.56 4.19
C PRO A 386 29.87 -16.31 5.62
N MET A 387 28.56 -16.48 5.86
CA MET A 387 27.95 -16.28 7.18
C MET A 387 28.51 -17.28 8.19
N CYS A 388 29.13 -16.78 9.26
CA CYS A 388 29.48 -17.57 10.43
C CYS A 388 28.24 -17.88 11.28
N LEU A 389 28.00 -19.16 11.54
CA LEU A 389 26.83 -19.66 12.26
C LEU A 389 27.25 -20.57 13.43
N ASN A 390 26.46 -20.53 14.51
CA ASN A 390 26.52 -21.45 15.64
C ASN A 390 25.18 -22.18 15.77
N ASP A 391 25.11 -23.44 15.31
CA ASP A 391 23.87 -24.23 15.25
C ASP A 391 22.74 -23.46 14.53
N TRP A 392 23.05 -22.95 13.34
CA TRP A 392 22.19 -22.09 12.49
C TRP A 392 21.87 -20.69 13.03
N ARG A 393 22.36 -20.32 14.22
CA ARG A 393 22.23 -18.94 14.73
C ARG A 393 23.35 -18.07 14.19
N LEU A 394 23.02 -16.86 13.75
CA LEU A 394 24.00 -15.92 13.23
C LEU A 394 24.93 -15.45 14.34
N VAL A 395 26.24 -15.56 14.10
CA VAL A 395 27.27 -14.98 14.97
C VAL A 395 27.81 -13.74 14.28
N THR A 396 27.62 -12.59 14.93
CA THR A 396 28.08 -11.30 14.41
C THR A 396 29.34 -10.84 15.11
N ARG A 397 30.11 -10.01 14.40
CA ARG A 397 31.24 -9.28 14.98
C ARG A 397 30.85 -7.84 15.19
N GLU A 398 31.24 -7.30 16.34
CA GLU A 398 30.82 -5.97 16.71
C GLU A 398 31.80 -4.90 16.20
N CYS A 399 31.25 -3.87 15.54
CA CYS A 399 31.97 -2.65 15.24
C CYS A 399 31.76 -1.66 16.40
N LYS A 400 32.83 -1.34 17.13
CA LYS A 400 32.79 -0.31 18.16
C LYS A 400 33.14 1.03 17.54
N ALA A 401 32.12 1.84 17.24
CA ALA A 401 32.31 3.23 16.85
C ALA A 401 32.95 4.00 18.01
N SER A 402 33.89 4.88 17.70
CA SER A 402 34.58 5.71 18.70
C SER A 402 35.09 6.96 18.02
N ILE A 403 34.69 8.12 18.53
CA ILE A 403 35.29 9.38 18.12
C ILE A 403 36.68 9.59 18.74
N ILE A 404 37.08 8.79 19.75
CA ILE A 404 38.35 8.97 20.47
C ILE A 404 39.47 8.16 19.81
N ASP A 405 39.16 6.91 19.45
CA ASP A 405 40.14 5.92 18.99
C ASP A 405 39.96 5.51 17.53
N GLY A 406 38.92 6.03 16.87
CA GLY A 406 38.41 5.52 15.61
C GLY A 406 37.52 4.29 15.79
N ALA A 407 36.65 4.04 14.81
CA ALA A 407 35.87 2.82 14.74
C ALA A 407 36.80 1.61 14.59
N LYS A 408 36.61 0.60 15.44
CA LYS A 408 37.42 -0.62 15.43
C LYS A 408 36.53 -1.85 15.57
N TRP A 409 36.91 -2.90 14.86
CA TRP A 409 36.34 -4.22 15.07
C TRP A 409 36.73 -4.74 16.46
N LEU A 410 35.76 -5.23 17.22
CA LEU A 410 36.05 -5.91 18.48
C LEU A 410 36.70 -7.28 18.22
N PRO A 411 37.53 -7.78 19.16
CA PRO A 411 38.05 -9.14 19.09
C PRO A 411 36.92 -10.15 18.93
N PHE A 412 37.10 -11.11 18.04
CA PHE A 412 36.08 -12.09 17.69
C PHE A 412 36.59 -13.50 18.02
N ASN A 413 35.76 -14.30 18.70
CA ASN A 413 36.09 -15.69 18.97
C ASN A 413 35.61 -16.59 17.83
N TYR A 414 36.50 -16.91 16.89
CA TYR A 414 36.19 -17.75 15.73
C TYR A 414 35.77 -19.18 16.11
N SER A 415 36.09 -19.66 17.30
CA SER A 415 35.64 -20.98 17.78
C SER A 415 34.11 -21.06 17.94
N MET A 416 33.40 -19.93 17.92
CA MET A 416 31.94 -19.89 17.95
C MET A 416 31.32 -20.25 16.58
N CYS A 417 32.08 -20.18 15.48
CA CYS A 417 31.61 -20.56 14.16
C CYS A 417 31.67 -22.09 14.02
N THR A 418 30.53 -22.76 14.22
CA THR A 418 30.42 -24.22 13.98
C THR A 418 30.05 -24.53 12.53
N LYS A 419 29.53 -23.55 11.79
CA LYS A 419 29.11 -23.70 10.39
C LYS A 419 29.32 -22.41 9.59
N TYR A 420 29.55 -22.58 8.28
CA TYR A 420 29.67 -21.48 7.32
C TYR A 420 28.65 -21.66 6.19
N GLN A 421 28.01 -20.57 5.78
CA GLN A 421 27.05 -20.57 4.68
C GLN A 421 27.30 -19.40 3.72
N SER A 422 27.48 -19.69 2.43
CA SER A 422 27.58 -18.64 1.42
C SER A 422 26.29 -17.82 1.33
N ALA A 423 26.41 -16.57 0.87
CA ALA A 423 25.25 -15.74 0.60
C ALA A 423 24.34 -16.43 -0.44
N ILE A 424 23.04 -16.40 -0.18
CA ILE A 424 22.03 -16.93 -1.10
C ILE A 424 22.02 -16.05 -2.33
N LYS A 425 22.21 -16.67 -3.50
CA LYS A 425 22.13 -15.98 -4.78
C LYS A 425 20.67 -15.96 -5.21
N ASP A 426 20.16 -14.79 -5.59
CA ASP A 426 18.85 -14.72 -6.24
C ASP A 426 18.87 -15.58 -7.51
N ILE A 427 17.77 -16.28 -7.79
CA ILE A 427 17.63 -17.03 -9.04
C ILE A 427 17.77 -16.06 -10.20
N LYS A 428 18.76 -16.29 -11.04
CA LYS A 428 18.87 -15.66 -12.34
C LYS A 428 18.04 -16.46 -13.33
N PHE A 429 16.95 -15.89 -13.80
CA PHE A 429 16.16 -16.48 -14.88
C PHE A 429 16.86 -16.21 -16.20
N ASN A 430 17.39 -17.24 -16.82
CA ASN A 430 18.01 -17.13 -18.13
C ASN A 430 16.94 -16.99 -19.20
N CYS A 431 17.15 -16.09 -20.17
CA CYS A 431 16.28 -16.02 -21.33
C CYS A 431 16.33 -17.34 -22.13
N PRO A 432 15.20 -17.77 -22.72
CA PRO A 432 15.20 -18.93 -23.61
C PRO A 432 16.21 -18.74 -24.76
N PRO A 433 16.76 -19.84 -25.32
CA PRO A 433 17.74 -19.75 -26.40
C PRO A 433 17.24 -18.88 -27.56
N GLY A 434 18.06 -17.90 -27.96
CA GLY A 434 17.75 -16.95 -29.04
C GLY A 434 17.19 -15.60 -28.56
N LEU A 435 16.71 -15.48 -27.32
CA LEU A 435 16.26 -14.20 -26.74
C LEU A 435 17.38 -13.56 -25.90
N ARG A 436 17.47 -12.23 -25.94
CA ARG A 436 18.40 -11.39 -25.18
C ARG A 436 17.72 -10.78 -23.96
N GLU A 437 18.44 -10.64 -22.86
CA GLU A 437 17.92 -9.98 -21.65
C GLU A 437 17.92 -8.45 -21.82
N LEU A 438 16.76 -7.81 -21.63
CA LEU A 438 16.60 -6.36 -21.66
C LEU A 438 16.87 -5.75 -20.29
N GLU A 439 16.01 -6.07 -19.32
CA GLU A 439 16.03 -5.67 -17.91
C GLU A 439 15.32 -6.75 -17.08
N SER A 440 15.77 -6.99 -15.84
CA SER A 440 15.21 -7.86 -14.81
C SER A 440 13.93 -8.64 -15.20
N ASN A 441 14.11 -9.83 -15.79
CA ASN A 441 13.03 -10.74 -16.22
C ASN A 441 12.21 -10.32 -17.45
N VAL A 442 12.81 -9.56 -18.37
CA VAL A 442 12.27 -9.30 -19.72
C VAL A 442 13.29 -9.72 -20.77
N CYS A 443 12.88 -10.63 -21.63
CA CYS A 443 13.68 -11.17 -22.72
C CYS A 443 13.10 -10.71 -24.06
N TYR A 444 13.94 -10.43 -25.05
CA TYR A 444 13.47 -9.98 -26.36
C TYR A 444 14.37 -10.47 -27.49
N ASP A 445 13.83 -10.52 -28.70
CA ASP A 445 14.59 -10.73 -29.94
C ASP A 445 14.02 -9.82 -31.04
N VAL A 446 14.91 -9.31 -31.88
CA VAL A 446 14.55 -8.33 -32.92
C VAL A 446 14.68 -9.03 -34.27
N PHE A 447 13.54 -9.21 -34.93
CA PHE A 447 13.45 -9.81 -36.25
C PHE A 447 13.45 -8.69 -37.29
N LYS A 448 14.55 -8.61 -38.05
CA LYS A 448 14.69 -7.67 -39.18
C LYS A 448 14.02 -8.18 -40.45
N GLU A 449 13.69 -9.47 -40.50
CA GLU A 449 12.93 -10.06 -41.59
C GLU A 449 11.50 -9.52 -41.57
N GLU A 450 10.98 -9.20 -42.75
CA GLU A 450 9.64 -8.61 -42.88
C GLU A 450 8.58 -9.72 -43.03
N HIS A 451 7.65 -9.75 -42.09
CA HIS A 451 6.56 -10.73 -42.02
C HIS A 451 5.21 -10.03 -41.98
N THR A 452 4.12 -10.72 -42.33
CA THR A 452 2.78 -10.20 -42.05
C THR A 452 2.54 -10.17 -40.55
N LEU A 453 1.52 -9.44 -40.09
CA LEU A 453 1.20 -9.38 -38.66
C LEU A 453 0.91 -10.78 -38.09
N GLU A 454 0.11 -11.59 -38.80
CA GLU A 454 -0.23 -12.96 -38.42
C GLU A 454 1.00 -13.88 -38.39
N ASP A 455 1.89 -13.77 -39.38
CA ASP A 455 3.14 -14.53 -39.41
C ASP A 455 4.05 -14.14 -38.24
N ALA A 456 4.17 -12.84 -37.93
CA ALA A 456 4.98 -12.33 -36.84
C ALA A 456 4.47 -12.81 -35.46
N GLU A 457 3.15 -12.78 -35.25
CA GLU A 457 2.50 -13.34 -34.06
C GLU A 457 2.77 -14.84 -33.94
N GLY A 458 2.58 -15.61 -35.02
CA GLY A 458 2.88 -17.03 -35.04
C GLY A 458 4.35 -17.35 -34.75
N ILE A 459 5.31 -16.56 -35.26
CA ILE A 459 6.73 -16.72 -34.96
C ILE A 459 7.01 -16.46 -33.48
N CYS A 460 6.47 -15.39 -32.90
CA CYS A 460 6.65 -15.12 -31.49
C CYS A 460 6.03 -16.23 -30.62
N ASP A 461 4.84 -16.71 -30.97
CA ASP A 461 4.13 -17.74 -30.22
C ASP A 461 4.88 -19.07 -30.19
N THR A 462 5.48 -19.49 -31.31
CA THR A 462 6.30 -20.72 -31.36
C THR A 462 7.54 -20.66 -30.46
N ARG A 463 7.98 -19.45 -30.08
CA ARG A 463 9.08 -19.22 -29.13
C ARG A 463 8.60 -18.93 -27.70
N SER A 464 7.33 -19.19 -27.39
CA SER A 464 6.69 -18.85 -26.11
C SER A 464 6.82 -17.36 -25.76
N SER A 465 6.84 -16.51 -26.79
CA SER A 465 6.97 -15.06 -26.70
C SER A 465 5.78 -14.40 -27.37
N PHE A 466 5.64 -13.09 -27.25
CA PHE A 466 4.56 -12.34 -27.87
C PHE A 466 5.12 -11.11 -28.56
N LEU A 467 4.38 -10.58 -29.53
CA LEU A 467 4.77 -9.38 -30.25
C LEU A 467 4.90 -8.17 -29.28
N MET A 468 5.90 -7.33 -29.45
CA MET A 468 6.19 -6.21 -28.55
C MET A 468 4.99 -5.29 -28.35
N ASN A 469 4.71 -4.91 -27.10
CA ASN A 469 3.66 -3.96 -26.75
C ASN A 469 4.20 -2.54 -26.49
N LEU A 470 3.29 -1.57 -26.39
CA LEU A 470 3.64 -0.15 -26.19
C LEU A 470 4.35 0.14 -24.86
N ASN A 471 4.09 -0.65 -23.82
CA ASN A 471 4.70 -0.42 -22.50
C ASN A 471 6.23 -0.58 -22.55
N LEU A 472 6.73 -1.45 -23.42
CA LEU A 472 8.15 -1.73 -23.59
C LEU A 472 8.88 -0.69 -24.45
N LEU A 473 8.16 0.12 -25.23
CA LEU A 473 8.76 1.21 -26.03
C LEU A 473 9.30 2.34 -25.17
N ASN A 474 8.87 2.46 -23.91
CA ASN A 474 9.47 3.42 -22.98
C ASN A 474 10.87 2.97 -22.51
N ASN A 475 11.29 1.74 -22.80
CA ASN A 475 12.62 1.28 -22.47
C ASN A 475 13.63 1.79 -23.52
N THR A 476 14.51 2.70 -23.08
CA THR A 476 15.50 3.33 -23.96
C THR A 476 16.46 2.32 -24.56
N ARG A 477 16.83 1.26 -23.82
CA ARG A 477 17.77 0.22 -24.29
C ARG A 477 17.20 -0.57 -25.45
N LEU A 478 15.90 -0.91 -25.42
CA LEU A 478 15.24 -1.61 -26.51
C LEU A 478 15.14 -0.74 -27.76
N LEU A 479 14.78 0.54 -27.59
CA LEU A 479 14.69 1.50 -28.70
C LEU A 479 16.01 1.62 -29.46
N PHE A 480 17.16 1.62 -28.77
CA PHE A 480 18.49 1.70 -29.41
C PHE A 480 18.86 0.50 -30.29
N GLU A 481 18.17 -0.64 -30.13
CA GLU A 481 18.40 -1.85 -30.93
C GLU A 481 17.56 -1.87 -32.21
N LEU A 482 16.57 -0.97 -32.33
CA LEU A 482 15.72 -0.85 -33.50
C LEU A 482 16.36 0.05 -34.55
N GLU A 483 16.16 -0.30 -35.82
CA GLU A 483 16.71 0.46 -36.94
C GLU A 483 15.92 1.75 -37.16
N ILE A 484 16.65 2.88 -37.25
CA ILE A 484 16.06 4.20 -37.53
C ILE A 484 15.40 4.17 -38.92
N SER A 485 14.21 4.74 -39.01
CA SER A 485 13.34 4.81 -40.19
C SER A 485 12.73 3.47 -40.62
N SER A 486 12.95 2.39 -39.87
CA SER A 486 12.30 1.09 -40.11
C SER A 486 10.94 1.00 -39.41
N LYS A 487 10.03 0.23 -40.00
CA LYS A 487 8.71 -0.07 -39.46
C LYS A 487 8.73 -1.36 -38.67
N TYR A 488 8.13 -1.33 -37.48
CA TYR A 488 8.01 -2.50 -36.61
C TYR A 488 6.55 -2.76 -36.25
N TRP A 489 6.13 -4.02 -36.36
CA TRP A 489 4.86 -4.49 -35.81
C TRP A 489 4.85 -4.39 -34.28
N ILE A 490 3.68 -4.04 -33.74
CA ILE A 490 3.40 -4.04 -32.31
C ILE A 490 2.13 -4.84 -32.04
N SER A 491 2.08 -5.55 -30.90
CA SER A 491 0.87 -6.29 -30.50
C SER A 491 -0.27 -5.31 -30.27
N GLU A 492 -1.50 -5.72 -30.59
CA GLU A 492 -2.73 -4.95 -30.38
C GLU A 492 -3.13 -4.81 -28.88
N GLY A 493 -2.14 -4.94 -27.98
CA GLY A 493 -2.25 -4.78 -26.54
C GLY A 493 -2.32 -3.31 -26.13
N THR A 494 -3.55 -2.86 -25.90
CA THR A 494 -3.99 -1.65 -25.18
C THR A 494 -3.91 -0.31 -25.94
N ARG A 495 -5.11 0.21 -26.26
CA ARG A 495 -5.46 1.58 -26.69
C ARG A 495 -5.05 2.68 -25.69
N THR A 496 -4.14 2.41 -24.75
CA THR A 496 -3.70 3.35 -23.73
C THR A 496 -2.52 4.17 -24.21
N MET A 497 -2.76 5.19 -25.01
CA MET A 497 -1.77 6.26 -25.17
C MET A 497 -1.73 7.14 -23.92
N LYS A 498 -0.61 7.11 -23.21
CA LYS A 498 -0.14 8.22 -22.37
C LYS A 498 0.94 8.97 -23.15
N SER A 499 0.68 10.21 -23.57
CA SER A 499 1.74 11.21 -23.61
C SER A 499 1.70 11.95 -22.28
N LYS A 500 2.86 12.15 -21.65
CA LYS A 500 2.95 12.71 -20.30
C LYS A 500 2.89 14.25 -20.28
N ASN A 501 2.61 14.92 -21.40
CA ASN A 501 2.69 16.39 -21.45
C ASN A 501 1.84 17.11 -22.51
N GLU A 502 0.89 16.47 -23.17
CA GLU A 502 0.02 17.18 -24.11
C GLU A 502 -1.43 16.83 -23.86
N THR A 503 -2.24 17.85 -23.59
CA THR A 503 -3.69 17.89 -23.78
C THR A 503 -3.98 17.56 -25.25
N TYR A 504 -3.84 16.29 -25.63
CA TYR A 504 -4.32 15.80 -26.91
C TYR A 504 -5.84 15.89 -26.86
N SER A 505 -6.36 16.91 -27.56
CA SER A 505 -7.77 17.06 -27.84
C SER A 505 -8.37 15.72 -28.27
N TYR A 506 -9.56 15.44 -27.73
CA TYR A 506 -10.47 14.34 -28.05
C TYR A 506 -10.56 14.02 -29.56
N HIS A 507 -10.18 14.96 -30.43
CA HIS A 507 -10.23 14.91 -31.89
C HIS A 507 -9.20 13.97 -32.57
N LYS A 508 -8.22 13.40 -31.85
CA LYS A 508 -7.22 12.47 -32.45
C LYS A 508 -7.39 11.00 -32.07
N MET A 509 -8.34 10.64 -31.20
CA MET A 509 -8.52 9.27 -30.70
C MET A 509 -9.58 8.45 -31.45
N ILE A 510 -10.35 9.05 -32.36
CA ILE A 510 -11.37 8.33 -33.13
C ILE A 510 -10.69 7.66 -34.33
N ASN A 511 -10.62 6.31 -34.30
CA ASN A 511 -10.36 5.41 -35.43
C ASN A 511 -8.96 5.34 -36.05
N ARG A 512 -7.93 4.91 -35.31
CA ARG A 512 -6.79 4.19 -35.95
C ARG A 512 -6.32 3.01 -35.11
N ASN A 513 -6.52 1.81 -35.64
CA ASN A 513 -5.78 0.61 -35.23
C ASN A 513 -4.36 0.75 -35.80
N PHE A 514 -3.47 1.38 -35.05
CA PHE A 514 -2.06 1.44 -35.46
C PHE A 514 -1.42 0.10 -35.11
N HIS A 515 -1.14 -0.70 -36.14
CA HIS A 515 -0.46 -1.98 -35.98
C HIS A 515 1.07 -1.84 -36.02
N CYS A 516 1.59 -0.66 -36.42
CA CYS A 516 3.03 -0.40 -36.54
C CYS A 516 3.50 0.86 -35.83
N ILE A 517 4.80 0.89 -35.57
CA ILE A 517 5.57 2.09 -35.25
C ILE A 517 6.70 2.29 -36.28
N VAL A 518 7.11 3.54 -36.46
CA VAL A 518 8.33 3.94 -37.16
C VAL A 518 9.28 4.53 -36.14
N VAL A 519 10.51 4.02 -36.05
CA VAL A 519 11.53 4.55 -35.15
C VAL A 519 12.19 5.77 -35.81
N ASN A 520 12.18 6.92 -35.13
CA ASN A 520 12.64 8.19 -35.68
C ASN A 520 13.60 8.90 -34.71
N GLN A 521 14.50 9.72 -35.24
CA GLN A 521 15.34 10.58 -34.42
C GLN A 521 14.71 11.98 -34.34
N ILE A 522 14.22 12.36 -33.17
CA ILE A 522 13.59 13.67 -32.94
C ILE A 522 14.52 14.48 -32.02
N ASN A 523 15.06 15.59 -32.53
CA ASN A 523 15.98 16.48 -31.79
C ASN A 523 17.23 15.77 -31.21
N GLY A 524 17.77 14.78 -31.93
CA GLY A 524 18.93 14.01 -31.49
C GLY A 524 18.61 12.88 -30.50
N ILE A 525 17.36 12.78 -30.03
CA ILE A 525 16.89 11.70 -29.15
C ILE A 525 16.13 10.67 -30.00
N LEU A 526 16.42 9.39 -29.77
CA LEU A 526 15.69 8.30 -30.41
C LEU A 526 14.25 8.27 -29.88
N GLY A 527 13.27 8.25 -30.77
CA GLY A 527 11.85 8.16 -30.46
C GLY A 527 11.12 7.30 -31.49
N TYR A 528 9.79 7.31 -31.43
CA TYR A 528 8.96 6.59 -32.38
C TYR A 528 7.70 7.39 -32.72
N SER A 529 7.13 7.12 -33.89
CA SER A 529 5.83 7.62 -34.33
C SER A 529 4.96 6.47 -34.78
N PHE A 530 3.65 6.55 -34.55
CA PHE A 530 2.70 5.56 -35.04
C PHE A 530 2.51 5.66 -36.54
N ASP A 531 2.36 4.52 -37.20
CA ASP A 531 2.07 4.46 -38.64
C ASP A 531 0.93 3.50 -38.95
N ASP A 532 0.17 3.83 -39.98
CA ASP A 532 -1.05 3.13 -40.39
C ASP A 532 -0.70 2.02 -41.39
N CYS A 533 -0.21 0.90 -40.86
CA CYS A 533 0.11 -0.29 -41.65
C CYS A 533 -1.12 -1.16 -41.90
N LYS A 534 -1.29 -1.63 -43.14
CA LYS A 534 -2.30 -2.65 -43.44
C LYS A 534 -1.82 -4.02 -42.99
N VAL A 535 -2.71 -4.83 -42.40
CA VAL A 535 -2.42 -6.18 -41.85
C VAL A 535 -1.70 -7.11 -42.85
N ASN A 536 -1.94 -6.93 -44.15
CA ASN A 536 -1.33 -7.74 -45.21
C ASN A 536 0.06 -7.24 -45.67
N GLU A 537 0.54 -6.10 -45.15
CA GLU A 537 1.90 -5.62 -45.39
C GLU A 537 2.91 -6.52 -44.67
N LYS A 538 4.20 -6.35 -44.99
CA LYS A 538 5.28 -7.05 -44.31
C LYS A 538 6.19 -6.04 -43.64
N HIS A 539 6.43 -6.21 -42.34
CA HIS A 539 7.28 -5.33 -41.54
C HIS A 539 8.15 -6.14 -40.57
N SER A 540 9.22 -5.53 -40.08
CA SER A 540 10.04 -6.08 -39.00
C SER A 540 9.23 -6.18 -37.71
N PHE A 541 9.71 -6.95 -36.72
CA PHE A 541 9.00 -7.08 -35.46
C PHE A 541 9.93 -7.45 -34.31
N VAL A 542 9.41 -7.35 -33.08
CA VAL A 542 10.14 -7.69 -31.87
C VAL A 542 9.32 -8.69 -31.09
N CYS A 543 9.90 -9.85 -30.82
CA CYS A 543 9.30 -10.81 -29.90
C CYS A 543 9.79 -10.54 -28.49
N VAL A 544 8.88 -10.59 -27.53
CA VAL A 544 9.14 -10.34 -26.12
C VAL A 544 8.66 -11.52 -25.31
N HIS A 545 9.49 -12.00 -24.40
CA HIS A 545 9.19 -13.05 -23.47
C HIS A 545 9.38 -12.54 -22.04
N HIS A 546 8.38 -12.75 -21.19
CA HIS A 546 8.48 -12.48 -19.76
C HIS A 546 8.61 -13.83 -19.06
N PRO A 547 9.84 -14.29 -18.74
CA PRO A 547 10.04 -15.58 -18.07
C PRO A 547 9.33 -15.68 -16.73
N LEU A 548 9.05 -14.53 -16.09
CA LEU A 548 8.33 -14.45 -14.82
C LEU A 548 7.11 -13.53 -14.95
N LYS A 549 5.93 -14.13 -15.02
CA LYS A 549 4.68 -13.42 -14.75
C LYS A 549 4.12 -13.88 -13.43
N VAL A 550 3.85 -12.93 -12.56
CA VAL A 550 3.13 -13.21 -11.32
C VAL A 550 1.68 -13.47 -11.67
N LEU A 551 1.20 -14.66 -11.31
CA LEU A 551 -0.20 -15.00 -11.43
C LEU A 551 -0.92 -14.63 -10.15
N GLU A 552 -2.12 -14.12 -10.31
CA GLU A 552 -3.06 -13.74 -9.27
C GLU A 552 -4.33 -14.59 -9.42
N SER A 553 -4.93 -14.98 -8.30
CA SER A 553 -6.24 -15.61 -8.26
C SER A 553 -6.96 -15.21 -6.98
N MET A 554 -8.28 -15.05 -7.06
CA MET A 554 -9.11 -14.74 -5.91
C MET A 554 -9.61 -16.03 -5.26
N PHE A 555 -9.18 -16.30 -4.03
CA PHE A 555 -9.73 -17.38 -3.19
C PHE A 555 -10.24 -16.79 -1.89
N PHE A 556 -11.48 -17.15 -1.51
CA PHE A 556 -12.10 -16.68 -0.26
C PHE A 556 -12.07 -15.15 -0.13
N SER A 557 -12.29 -14.44 -1.25
CA SER A 557 -12.24 -12.97 -1.36
C SER A 557 -10.87 -12.35 -1.04
N LYS A 558 -9.80 -13.14 -1.15
CA LYS A 558 -8.40 -12.73 -0.95
C LYS A 558 -7.59 -12.99 -2.21
N ALA A 559 -6.66 -12.10 -2.53
CA ALA A 559 -5.75 -12.24 -3.66
C ALA A 559 -4.57 -13.14 -3.29
N TRP A 560 -4.40 -14.25 -4.01
CA TRP A 560 -3.29 -15.18 -3.87
C TRP A 560 -2.37 -15.09 -5.09
N TYR A 561 -1.07 -15.25 -4.85
CA TYR A 561 -0.03 -15.07 -5.85
C TYR A 561 0.82 -16.32 -6.01
N LYS A 562 1.26 -16.61 -7.24
CA LYS A 562 2.27 -17.64 -7.52
C LYS A 562 3.01 -17.37 -8.82
N PHE A 563 4.11 -18.08 -9.05
CA PHE A 563 4.64 -18.28 -10.41
C PHE A 563 4.03 -19.53 -11.07
N PRO A 564 4.00 -19.59 -12.42
CA PRO A 564 3.56 -20.75 -13.21
C PRO A 564 4.10 -22.10 -12.73
N PHE A 565 5.40 -22.15 -12.43
CA PHE A 565 6.15 -23.37 -12.10
C PHE A 565 6.21 -23.65 -10.59
N GLN A 566 5.65 -22.79 -9.74
CA GLN A 566 5.64 -22.98 -8.30
C GLN A 566 4.45 -23.85 -7.87
N HIS A 567 4.73 -24.82 -7.00
CA HIS A 567 3.70 -25.68 -6.43
C HIS A 567 2.86 -24.94 -5.38
N GLY A 568 3.47 -24.01 -4.63
CA GLY A 568 2.80 -23.21 -3.62
C GLY A 568 2.26 -21.87 -4.14
N CYS A 569 1.21 -21.38 -3.49
CA CYS A 569 0.65 -20.05 -3.70
C CYS A 569 0.56 -19.30 -2.37
N PHE A 570 0.70 -17.98 -2.44
CA PHE A 570 0.98 -17.13 -1.30
C PHE A 570 -0.08 -16.04 -1.18
N TYR A 571 -0.59 -15.86 0.03
CA TYR A 571 -1.43 -14.73 0.39
C TYR A 571 -0.66 -13.82 1.34
N ILE A 572 -0.63 -12.53 1.03
CA ILE A 572 0.11 -11.52 1.80
C ILE A 572 -0.88 -10.52 2.39
N GLU A 573 -0.83 -10.33 3.70
CA GLU A 573 -1.68 -9.38 4.42
C GLU A 573 -0.83 -8.46 5.29
N HIS A 574 -1.02 -7.16 5.12
CA HIS A 574 -0.25 -6.13 5.81
C HIS A 574 -0.81 -5.74 7.17
N SER A 575 -1.97 -6.29 7.57
CA SER A 575 -2.55 -6.02 8.89
C SER A 575 -1.62 -6.55 9.97
N LYS A 576 -1.26 -5.72 10.94
CA LYS A 576 -0.35 -6.10 12.02
C LYS A 576 -1.07 -6.99 13.04
N LYS A 577 -0.62 -8.24 13.16
CA LYS A 577 -1.16 -9.29 14.03
C LYS A 577 -0.06 -9.87 14.92
N THR A 578 -0.43 -10.35 16.10
CA THR A 578 0.49 -11.16 16.92
C THR A 578 0.78 -12.48 16.23
N TRP A 579 1.84 -13.18 16.63
CA TRP A 579 2.19 -14.46 16.02
C TRP A 579 1.04 -15.50 16.14
N GLU A 580 0.34 -15.53 17.28
CA GLU A 580 -0.79 -16.44 17.50
C GLU A 580 -2.00 -16.09 16.63
N GLU A 581 -2.34 -14.79 16.53
CA GLU A 581 -3.39 -14.28 15.64
C GLU A 581 -3.08 -14.57 14.17
N ALA A 582 -1.82 -14.45 13.78
CA ALA A 582 -1.31 -14.73 12.44
C ALA A 582 -1.44 -16.21 12.09
N ASN A 583 -0.95 -17.09 12.96
CA ASN A 583 -1.04 -18.53 12.77
C ASN A 583 -2.50 -18.99 12.67
N LYS A 584 -3.37 -18.48 13.55
CA LYS A 584 -4.81 -18.75 13.49
C LYS A 584 -5.45 -18.21 12.20
N SER A 585 -5.06 -17.02 11.75
CA SER A 585 -5.58 -16.42 10.51
C SER A 585 -5.28 -17.28 9.28
N CYS A 586 -4.08 -17.86 9.19
CA CYS A 586 -3.73 -18.76 8.08
C CYS A 586 -4.42 -20.12 8.19
N GLN A 587 -4.77 -20.59 9.39
CA GLN A 587 -5.46 -21.88 9.59
C GLN A 587 -6.98 -21.82 9.32
N VAL A 588 -7.64 -20.68 9.54
CA VAL A 588 -9.10 -20.52 9.36
C VAL A 588 -9.54 -20.62 7.89
N SER A 589 -8.63 -20.44 6.93
CA SER A 589 -8.87 -20.60 5.50
C SER A 589 -8.93 -22.10 5.11
N HIS A 590 -10.07 -22.75 5.36
CA HIS A 590 -10.46 -24.11 4.89
C HIS A 590 -9.36 -25.22 4.91
N GLY A 591 -8.48 -25.23 5.92
CA GLY A 591 -7.70 -26.41 6.31
C GLY A 591 -6.50 -26.81 5.43
N LYS A 592 -6.05 -25.99 4.48
CA LYS A 592 -4.87 -26.28 3.65
C LYS A 592 -3.78 -25.20 3.61
N SER A 593 -3.97 -24.05 4.29
CA SER A 593 -2.94 -23.01 4.38
C SER A 593 -2.27 -22.92 5.74
N ASN A 594 -0.97 -22.61 5.73
CA ASN A 594 -0.14 -22.42 6.92
C ASN A 594 0.63 -21.10 6.81
N LEU A 595 1.31 -20.67 7.88
CA LEU A 595 2.34 -19.65 7.76
C LEU A 595 3.44 -20.12 6.80
N LEU A 596 4.06 -19.18 6.07
CA LEU A 596 5.09 -19.44 5.06
C LEU A 596 6.12 -20.49 5.53
N ARG A 597 6.23 -21.58 4.76
CA ARG A 597 7.02 -22.80 5.05
C ARG A 597 7.94 -23.19 3.90
N SER A 598 7.57 -22.98 2.63
CA SER A 598 8.37 -23.37 1.45
C SER A 598 9.79 -22.80 1.43
N ILE A 599 10.04 -21.74 2.20
CA ILE A 599 11.37 -21.15 2.39
C ILE A 599 12.34 -22.05 3.20
N GLN A 600 12.00 -23.31 3.43
CA GLN A 600 12.89 -24.38 3.93
C GLN A 600 13.87 -24.88 2.86
N ASN A 601 13.59 -24.68 1.58
CA ASN A 601 14.48 -25.01 0.48
C ASN A 601 15.05 -23.72 -0.17
N VAL A 602 16.35 -23.72 -0.52
CA VAL A 602 17.03 -22.55 -1.08
C VAL A 602 16.44 -22.14 -2.44
N ASP A 603 16.05 -23.10 -3.28
CA ASP A 603 15.49 -22.84 -4.61
C ASP A 603 14.08 -22.24 -4.50
N ASP A 604 13.26 -22.79 -3.61
CA ASP A 604 11.92 -22.27 -3.29
C ASP A 604 12.00 -20.87 -2.67
N TYR A 605 12.93 -20.65 -1.73
CA TYR A 605 13.17 -19.35 -1.13
C TYR A 605 13.63 -18.31 -2.15
N SER A 606 14.53 -18.68 -3.05
CA SER A 606 15.01 -17.77 -4.09
C SER A 606 13.90 -17.43 -5.09
N SER A 607 13.04 -18.41 -5.42
CA SER A 607 11.86 -18.19 -6.26
C SER A 607 10.85 -17.29 -5.54
N PHE A 608 10.64 -17.51 -4.24
CA PHE A 608 9.78 -16.67 -3.41
C PHE A 608 10.31 -15.23 -3.27
N ARG A 609 11.62 -15.04 -3.13
CA ARG A 609 12.26 -13.71 -3.16
C ARG A 609 12.00 -13.00 -4.48
N ALA A 610 12.12 -13.71 -5.60
CA ALA A 610 11.78 -13.16 -6.91
C ALA A 610 10.30 -12.79 -7.01
N LEU A 611 9.39 -13.60 -6.46
CA LEU A 611 7.96 -13.31 -6.42
C LEU A 611 7.69 -12.00 -5.67
N LEU A 612 8.22 -11.86 -4.45
CA LEU A 612 8.07 -10.64 -3.64
C LEU A 612 8.61 -9.40 -4.36
N ASN A 613 9.77 -9.50 -5.02
CA ASN A 613 10.35 -8.36 -5.75
C ASN A 613 9.51 -7.96 -6.98
N ASN A 614 8.77 -8.89 -7.58
CA ASN A 614 7.89 -8.60 -8.73
C ASN A 614 6.46 -8.21 -8.32
N LEU A 615 6.09 -8.36 -7.04
CA LEU A 615 4.79 -7.92 -6.58
C LEU A 615 4.71 -6.38 -6.52
N PRO A 616 3.71 -5.78 -7.16
CA PRO A 616 3.51 -4.35 -7.11
C PRO A 616 3.15 -3.92 -5.67
N HIS A 617 3.56 -2.73 -5.26
CA HIS A 617 3.02 -2.08 -4.05
C HIS A 617 3.36 -2.72 -2.69
N LEU A 618 4.41 -3.56 -2.57
CA LEU A 618 4.88 -3.94 -1.23
C LEU A 618 5.40 -2.71 -0.47
N PRO A 619 4.78 -2.34 0.66
CA PRO A 619 5.21 -1.18 1.41
C PRO A 619 6.56 -1.46 2.06
N LYS A 620 7.51 -0.53 1.86
CA LYS A 620 8.89 -0.66 2.34
C LYS A 620 8.93 -0.68 3.87
N GLY A 621 9.85 -1.46 4.45
CA GLY A 621 10.01 -1.57 5.90
C GLY A 621 8.90 -2.38 6.59
N PHE A 622 8.14 -3.18 5.84
CA PHE A 622 7.21 -4.15 6.41
C PHE A 622 7.91 -5.50 6.67
N SER A 623 7.45 -6.14 7.73
CA SER A 623 7.85 -7.47 8.15
C SER A 623 6.62 -8.38 8.23
N TRP A 624 6.81 -9.64 7.90
CA TRP A 624 5.75 -10.66 7.93
C TRP A 624 6.18 -11.90 8.70
N TRP A 625 5.27 -12.46 9.50
CA TRP A 625 5.48 -13.72 10.20
C TRP A 625 5.72 -14.88 9.23
N ILE A 626 6.68 -15.75 9.59
CA ILE A 626 6.98 -17.02 8.92
C ILE A 626 6.85 -18.19 9.91
N SER A 627 6.86 -19.44 9.43
CA SER A 627 6.67 -20.63 10.27
C SER A 627 7.89 -21.04 11.14
N LEU A 628 8.95 -20.22 11.15
CA LEU A 628 10.14 -20.44 11.96
C LEU A 628 9.87 -20.06 13.42
N PHE A 629 10.25 -20.92 14.36
CA PHE A 629 10.03 -20.71 15.79
C PHE A 629 11.29 -21.00 16.60
N GLN A 630 11.57 -20.14 17.57
CA GLN A 630 12.64 -20.32 18.54
C GLN A 630 12.06 -20.72 19.90
N ASN A 631 12.59 -21.80 20.47
CA ASN A 631 12.37 -22.16 21.86
C ASN A 631 13.72 -22.36 22.55
N LYS A 632 14.10 -21.44 23.43
CA LYS A 632 15.42 -21.33 24.05
C LYS A 632 16.51 -21.33 22.97
N ASP A 633 17.40 -22.32 22.99
CA ASP A 633 18.48 -22.47 22.03
C ASP A 633 18.08 -23.22 20.75
N SER A 634 16.88 -23.79 20.70
CA SER A 634 16.40 -24.56 19.54
C SER A 634 15.64 -23.69 18.56
N LEU A 635 16.00 -23.79 17.27
CA LEU A 635 15.25 -23.24 16.16
C LEU A 635 14.59 -24.39 15.40
N LYS A 636 13.29 -24.27 15.10
CA LYS A 636 12.53 -25.29 14.36
C LYS A 636 11.46 -24.69 13.48
N TRP A 637 11.11 -25.41 12.42
CA TRP A 637 9.96 -25.09 11.59
C TRP A 637 8.69 -25.74 12.15
N LEU A 638 7.67 -24.93 12.41
CA LEU A 638 6.40 -25.45 12.92
C LEU A 638 5.57 -26.08 11.78
N GLY A 639 4.95 -27.23 12.05
CA GLY A 639 4.07 -27.92 11.10
C GLY A 639 4.77 -28.75 10.02
N SER A 640 6.08 -29.00 10.17
CA SER A 640 6.86 -29.87 9.28
C SER A 640 7.12 -31.25 9.90
N SER A 641 7.12 -32.31 9.09
CA SER A 641 7.64 -33.63 9.47
C SER A 641 9.17 -33.63 9.58
N GLU A 642 9.82 -32.73 8.84
CA GLU A 642 11.25 -32.45 8.90
C GLU A 642 11.45 -31.15 9.68
N GLU A 643 11.75 -31.24 10.98
CA GLU A 643 12.01 -30.07 11.83
C GLU A 643 13.39 -29.43 11.59
N ILE A 644 14.15 -29.90 10.59
CA ILE A 644 15.57 -29.58 10.41
C ILE A 644 15.74 -28.31 9.58
N ILE A 645 16.58 -27.40 10.06
CA ILE A 645 17.01 -26.21 9.31
C ILE A 645 18.15 -26.61 8.37
N THR A 646 18.02 -26.25 7.09
CA THR A 646 18.96 -26.58 6.02
C THR A 646 19.73 -25.37 5.50
N PHE A 647 19.21 -24.15 5.71
CA PHE A 647 19.88 -22.88 5.44
C PHE A 647 19.18 -21.73 6.20
N VAL A 648 19.81 -20.56 6.25
CA VAL A 648 19.27 -19.33 6.88
C VAL A 648 19.64 -18.07 6.08
N ASP A 649 18.84 -17.00 6.20
CA ASP A 649 19.15 -15.67 5.62
C ASP A 649 19.01 -14.57 6.68
N TRP A 650 19.77 -14.68 7.77
CA TRP A 650 19.61 -13.79 8.92
C TRP A 650 20.03 -12.34 8.65
N GLU A 651 19.28 -11.42 9.23
CA GLU A 651 19.65 -10.02 9.36
C GLU A 651 20.67 -9.83 10.48
N ALA A 652 21.61 -8.89 10.29
CA ALA A 652 22.76 -8.64 11.16
C ALA A 652 22.42 -8.42 12.64
N HIS A 653 21.26 -7.88 12.94
CA HIS A 653 20.85 -7.50 14.30
C HIS A 653 19.80 -8.45 14.90
N THR A 654 19.70 -9.68 14.37
CA THR A 654 18.78 -10.69 14.89
C THR A 654 19.11 -11.04 16.35
N ASN A 655 18.13 -10.92 17.25
CA ASN A 655 18.31 -11.20 18.67
C ASN A 655 17.96 -12.66 18.99
N PHE A 656 18.98 -13.49 19.24
CA PHE A 656 18.79 -14.90 19.63
C PHE A 656 18.66 -15.13 21.14
N ARG A 657 18.72 -14.08 21.99
CA ARG A 657 18.69 -14.21 23.46
C ARG A 657 17.27 -14.38 24.03
N MET A 658 16.25 -14.31 23.18
CA MET A 658 14.85 -14.46 23.61
C MET A 658 14.55 -15.92 23.95
N ASN A 659 13.86 -16.15 25.07
CA ASN A 659 13.45 -17.50 25.48
C ASN A 659 12.47 -18.13 24.49
N GLN A 660 11.55 -17.33 23.94
CA GLN A 660 10.63 -17.74 22.90
C GLN A 660 10.49 -16.58 21.91
N SER A 661 10.60 -16.90 20.63
CA SER A 661 10.45 -15.92 19.55
C SER A 661 9.99 -16.62 18.28
N ALA A 662 9.52 -15.83 17.32
CA ALA A 662 9.15 -16.34 16.00
C ALA A 662 9.87 -15.57 14.90
N GLY A 663 10.06 -16.25 13.77
CA GLY A 663 10.71 -15.70 12.60
C GLY A 663 9.82 -14.71 11.88
N VAL A 664 10.43 -13.64 11.39
CA VAL A 664 9.82 -12.69 10.47
C VAL A 664 10.71 -12.48 9.26
N LEU A 665 10.09 -12.24 8.12
CA LEU A 665 10.74 -11.89 6.87
C LEU A 665 10.55 -10.38 6.64
N SER A 666 11.65 -9.65 6.47
CA SER A 666 11.68 -8.20 6.34
C SER A 666 12.14 -7.79 4.95
N LEU A 667 11.45 -6.83 4.34
CA LEU A 667 11.89 -6.21 3.08
C LEU A 667 12.78 -5.00 3.36
N GLY A 668 14.04 -5.05 2.89
CA GLY A 668 15.07 -4.04 3.08
C GLY A 668 14.74 -2.65 2.50
N SER A 669 15.62 -1.68 2.76
CA SER A 669 15.44 -0.30 2.32
C SER A 669 15.59 -0.12 0.80
N SER A 670 15.15 1.02 0.27
CA SER A 670 15.00 1.27 -1.18
C SER A 670 16.24 1.12 -2.05
N THR A 671 17.44 1.02 -1.49
CA THR A 671 18.70 0.93 -2.24
C THR A 671 19.16 -0.52 -2.46
N LYS A 672 18.64 -1.49 -1.70
CA LYS A 672 18.91 -2.92 -1.86
C LYS A 672 17.60 -3.66 -1.59
N SER A 673 16.98 -4.23 -2.62
CA SER A 673 15.82 -5.13 -2.52
C SER A 673 16.22 -6.47 -1.89
N SER A 674 16.81 -6.42 -0.70
CA SER A 674 17.27 -7.58 0.04
C SER A 674 16.19 -7.99 1.04
N ILE A 675 15.86 -9.27 1.01
CA ILE A 675 14.89 -9.90 1.90
C ILE A 675 15.70 -10.69 2.90
N HIS A 676 15.50 -10.44 4.20
CA HIS A 676 16.22 -11.13 5.28
C HIS A 676 15.26 -11.60 6.37
N TRP A 677 15.72 -12.58 7.15
CA TRP A 677 15.02 -13.16 8.28
C TRP A 677 15.47 -12.47 9.56
N SER A 678 14.56 -12.26 10.50
CA SER A 678 14.91 -11.88 11.87
C SER A 678 13.97 -12.56 12.86
N LEU A 679 14.22 -12.39 14.15
CA LEU A 679 13.39 -12.93 15.23
C LEU A 679 12.70 -11.78 15.97
N ARG A 680 11.43 -12.00 16.31
CA ARG A 680 10.61 -11.05 17.07
C ARG A 680 9.91 -11.75 18.22
N ASP A 681 9.65 -11.00 19.28
CA ASP A 681 8.85 -11.44 20.42
C ASP A 681 7.43 -11.79 19.96
N LEU A 682 6.83 -12.84 20.52
CA LEU A 682 5.51 -13.34 20.13
C LEU A 682 4.38 -12.31 20.31
N SER A 683 4.57 -11.33 21.20
CA SER A 683 3.64 -10.21 21.43
C SER A 683 3.77 -9.08 20.40
N SER A 684 4.82 -9.10 19.57
CA SER A 684 5.03 -8.12 18.49
C SER A 684 3.89 -8.24 17.47
N LYS A 685 3.60 -7.14 16.76
CA LYS A 685 2.56 -7.12 15.73
C LYS A 685 3.14 -6.89 14.35
N GLU A 686 3.06 -7.89 13.50
CA GLU A 686 3.66 -7.93 12.16
C GLU A 686 2.63 -8.36 11.11
N GLY A 687 2.95 -8.18 9.82
CA GLY A 687 2.11 -8.70 8.74
C GLY A 687 2.13 -10.24 8.69
N ILE A 688 1.34 -10.83 7.81
CA ILE A 688 1.29 -12.29 7.66
C ILE A 688 1.47 -12.71 6.20
N ILE A 689 2.16 -13.83 6.00
CA ILE A 689 2.24 -14.53 4.72
C ILE A 689 1.70 -15.94 4.95
N CYS A 690 0.57 -16.24 4.32
CA CYS A 690 0.01 -17.57 4.31
C CYS A 690 0.41 -18.27 3.02
N GLU A 691 0.69 -19.57 3.11
CA GLU A 691 1.05 -20.43 2.00
C GLU A 691 0.06 -21.59 1.91
N MET A 692 -0.34 -21.92 0.68
CA MET A 692 -1.11 -23.12 0.35
C MET A 692 -0.32 -23.95 -0.67
N GLN A 693 -0.19 -25.26 -0.45
CA GLN A 693 0.59 -26.15 -1.33
C GLN A 693 -0.19 -26.68 -2.53
N ASP A 694 -1.52 -26.67 -2.44
CA ASP A 694 -2.40 -27.21 -3.48
C ASP A 694 -3.23 -26.07 -4.06
N CYS A 695 -2.70 -25.47 -5.12
CA CYS A 695 -3.22 -24.28 -5.77
C CYS A 695 -4.01 -24.62 -7.05
N SER A 696 -4.51 -25.84 -7.15
CA SER A 696 -5.25 -26.36 -8.30
C SER A 696 -6.65 -25.73 -8.39
N ASN A 697 -6.71 -24.44 -8.70
CA ASN A 697 -7.90 -23.89 -9.34
C ASN A 697 -7.82 -24.23 -10.82
N THR A 698 -8.49 -25.31 -11.20
CA THR A 698 -8.60 -25.76 -12.60
C THR A 698 -9.66 -24.98 -13.37
N SER A 699 -10.32 -24.01 -12.73
CA SER A 699 -11.32 -23.18 -13.42
C SER A 699 -10.61 -22.39 -14.53
N PRO A 700 -11.16 -22.38 -15.76
CA PRO A 700 -10.66 -21.50 -16.81
C PRO A 700 -10.75 -20.05 -16.35
N VAL A 701 -9.88 -19.19 -16.87
CA VAL A 701 -9.94 -17.77 -16.57
C VAL A 701 -11.26 -17.22 -17.11
N SER A 702 -12.05 -16.61 -16.23
CA SER A 702 -13.27 -15.88 -16.60
C SER A 702 -13.31 -14.54 -15.89
N VAL A 703 -14.08 -13.59 -16.42
CA VAL A 703 -14.19 -12.26 -15.84
C VAL A 703 -15.64 -11.84 -15.84
N ASP A 704 -16.13 -11.40 -14.68
CA ASP A 704 -17.47 -10.86 -14.51
C ASP A 704 -17.43 -9.43 -13.97
N ILE A 705 -18.51 -8.68 -14.17
CA ILE A 705 -18.71 -7.37 -13.55
C ILE A 705 -19.80 -7.49 -12.49
N GLU A 706 -19.45 -7.17 -11.26
CA GLU A 706 -20.40 -6.97 -10.17
C GLU A 706 -20.78 -5.50 -10.10
N ASP A 707 -22.08 -5.23 -10.18
CA ASP A 707 -22.63 -3.88 -9.99
C ASP A 707 -22.88 -3.61 -8.51
N LYS A 708 -22.05 -2.75 -7.92
CA LYS A 708 -22.15 -2.26 -6.53
C LYS A 708 -22.73 -0.86 -6.44
N THR A 709 -23.36 -0.37 -7.51
CA THR A 709 -23.94 0.96 -7.56
C THR A 709 -25.10 1.06 -6.56
N ILE A 710 -24.92 1.88 -5.53
CA ILE A 710 -25.97 2.15 -4.55
C ILE A 710 -26.87 3.25 -5.12
N LEU A 711 -28.07 2.88 -5.58
CA LEU A 711 -29.09 3.84 -5.96
C LEU A 711 -29.66 4.51 -4.68
N PRO A 712 -29.53 5.83 -4.50
CA PRO A 712 -30.13 6.50 -3.37
C PRO A 712 -31.66 6.39 -3.45
N ILE A 713 -32.27 5.80 -2.42
CA ILE A 713 -33.72 5.68 -2.28
C ILE A 713 -34.25 7.05 -1.83
N GLY A 714 -34.57 7.94 -2.78
CA GLY A 714 -35.15 9.26 -2.50
C GLY A 714 -35.52 10.05 -3.75
N ASN A 715 -36.69 10.69 -3.72
CA ASN A 715 -37.10 11.67 -4.74
C ASN A 715 -36.22 12.93 -4.61
N TYR A 716 -35.78 13.46 -5.75
CA TYR A 716 -35.17 14.79 -6.02
C TYR A 716 -33.76 14.76 -6.67
N SER A 717 -33.80 14.77 -8.00
CA SER A 717 -33.07 15.59 -8.99
C SER A 717 -31.61 16.01 -8.88
N ASP A 718 -30.91 15.96 -7.73
CA ASP A 718 -29.54 16.52 -7.60
C ASP A 718 -28.51 15.52 -7.05
N LEU A 719 -28.75 14.22 -7.21
CA LEU A 719 -27.96 13.18 -6.54
C LEU A 719 -26.84 12.64 -7.44
N ILE A 720 -25.60 12.81 -6.95
CA ILE A 720 -24.38 12.19 -7.44
C ILE A 720 -24.56 10.66 -7.49
N LEU A 721 -24.69 10.10 -8.69
CA LEU A 721 -24.61 8.67 -8.92
C LEU A 721 -23.14 8.26 -8.85
N ASN A 722 -22.77 7.57 -7.78
CA ASN A 722 -21.48 6.89 -7.72
C ASN A 722 -21.62 5.54 -8.42
N LEU A 723 -21.28 5.51 -9.70
CA LEU A 723 -21.15 4.26 -10.44
C LEU A 723 -20.02 3.45 -9.80
N ASN A 724 -20.35 2.26 -9.32
CA ASN A 724 -19.37 1.38 -8.70
C ASN A 724 -19.45 -0.02 -9.34
N TYR A 725 -18.61 -0.24 -10.34
CA TYR A 725 -18.46 -1.55 -10.96
C TYR A 725 -17.19 -2.22 -10.47
N GLN A 726 -17.30 -3.48 -10.08
CA GLN A 726 -16.14 -4.29 -9.71
C GLN A 726 -15.91 -5.39 -10.73
N CYS A 727 -14.69 -5.45 -11.26
CA CYS A 727 -14.22 -6.52 -12.11
C CYS A 727 -13.81 -7.71 -11.22
N ILE A 728 -14.46 -8.84 -11.41
CA ILE A 728 -14.24 -10.08 -10.65
C ILE A 728 -13.66 -11.13 -11.59
N PRO A 729 -12.33 -11.29 -11.61
CA PRO A 729 -11.72 -12.40 -12.29
C PRO A 729 -11.85 -13.69 -11.48
N THR A 730 -12.04 -14.81 -12.17
CA THR A 730 -11.94 -16.16 -11.63
C THR A 730 -10.86 -16.94 -12.39
N GLY A 731 -10.27 -17.95 -11.75
CA GLY A 731 -9.09 -18.66 -12.28
C GLY A 731 -7.78 -17.91 -12.06
N TRP A 732 -6.68 -18.44 -12.62
CA TRP A 732 -5.34 -17.83 -12.53
C TRP A 732 -5.09 -16.87 -13.70
N PHE A 733 -4.96 -15.58 -13.41
CA PHE A 733 -4.72 -14.52 -14.39
C PHE A 733 -3.44 -13.74 -14.05
N VAL A 734 -2.92 -12.93 -14.96
CA VAL A 734 -1.70 -12.14 -14.73
C VAL A 734 -2.01 -11.00 -13.75
N ALA A 735 -1.22 -10.89 -12.67
CA ALA A 735 -1.41 -9.85 -11.66
C ALA A 735 -1.34 -8.44 -12.25
N ASN A 736 -2.28 -7.57 -11.88
CA ASN A 736 -2.47 -6.20 -12.41
C ASN A 736 -2.78 -6.09 -13.91
N SER A 737 -3.24 -7.16 -14.55
CA SER A 737 -3.67 -7.10 -15.96
C SER A 737 -5.09 -6.54 -16.16
N ILE A 738 -5.81 -6.22 -15.09
CA ILE A 738 -7.19 -5.71 -15.18
C ILE A 738 -7.21 -4.40 -15.98
N SER A 739 -7.88 -4.45 -17.12
CA SER A 739 -8.12 -3.31 -17.99
C SER A 739 -9.62 -3.06 -18.11
N TRP A 740 -10.03 -1.80 -18.11
CA TRP A 740 -11.44 -1.42 -18.25
C TRP A 740 -11.68 -0.74 -19.57
N PHE A 741 -12.87 -0.94 -20.12
CA PHE A 741 -13.29 -0.41 -21.41
C PHE A 741 -14.67 0.23 -21.28
N LYS A 742 -14.88 1.30 -22.04
CA LYS A 742 -16.17 1.92 -22.28
C LYS A 742 -16.34 2.14 -23.77
N ASP A 743 -17.38 1.55 -24.34
CA ASP A 743 -17.70 1.67 -25.76
C ASP A 743 -16.49 1.43 -26.67
N ASP A 744 -15.77 0.34 -26.37
CA ASP A 744 -14.57 -0.16 -27.04
C ASP A 744 -13.30 0.68 -26.76
N ILE A 745 -13.39 1.72 -25.95
CA ILE A 745 -12.25 2.58 -25.58
C ILE A 745 -11.75 2.19 -24.17
N ALA A 746 -10.45 1.92 -24.03
CA ALA A 746 -9.85 1.63 -22.72
C ALA A 746 -9.90 2.85 -21.80
N ILE A 747 -10.40 2.69 -20.57
CA ILE A 747 -10.50 3.74 -19.56
C ILE A 747 -9.31 3.66 -18.60
N LYS A 748 -8.73 4.81 -18.29
CA LYS A 748 -7.66 4.89 -17.28
C LYS A 748 -8.27 4.92 -15.88
N ILE A 749 -8.07 3.85 -15.13
CA ILE A 749 -8.38 3.80 -13.70
C ILE A 749 -7.06 3.81 -12.92
N SER A 750 -7.06 4.47 -11.77
CA SER A 750 -6.03 4.26 -10.76
C SER A 750 -6.10 2.80 -10.30
N LYS A 751 -5.25 1.94 -10.87
CA LYS A 751 -4.98 0.53 -10.50
C LYS A 751 -5.93 -0.07 -9.45
N GLY A 752 -6.73 -1.06 -9.86
CA GLY A 752 -7.57 -1.83 -8.95
C GLY A 752 -8.63 -2.64 -9.68
N THR A 753 -9.30 -3.51 -8.93
CA THR A 753 -10.47 -4.28 -9.40
C THR A 753 -11.72 -3.41 -9.54
N GLU A 754 -11.73 -2.21 -8.97
CA GLU A 754 -12.92 -1.36 -8.83
C GLU A 754 -12.85 -0.17 -9.79
N LEU A 755 -13.84 -0.07 -10.69
CA LEU A 755 -14.19 1.14 -11.40
C LEU A 755 -15.18 1.92 -10.50
N SER A 756 -14.61 2.73 -9.62
CA SER A 756 -15.37 3.77 -8.93
C SER A 756 -15.32 5.04 -9.77
N LEU A 757 -16.33 5.22 -10.63
CA LEU A 757 -16.57 6.52 -11.25
C LEU A 757 -17.40 7.32 -10.26
N ARG A 758 -16.70 8.08 -9.42
CA ARG A 758 -17.32 9.23 -8.78
C ARG A 758 -17.69 10.19 -9.88
N ILE A 759 -18.96 10.20 -10.26
CA ILE A 759 -19.60 11.34 -10.91
C ILE A 759 -19.76 12.41 -9.81
N GLU A 760 -18.65 12.79 -9.14
CA GLU A 760 -18.56 14.08 -8.50
C GLU A 760 -19.03 15.03 -9.58
N THR A 761 -20.10 15.78 -9.30
CA THR A 761 -20.66 16.76 -10.22
C THR A 761 -19.49 17.45 -10.92
N GLY A 762 -19.21 17.01 -12.15
CA GLY A 762 -18.28 17.72 -13.00
C GLY A 762 -18.80 19.16 -13.07
N PRO A 763 -17.97 20.12 -13.43
CA PRO A 763 -18.44 21.50 -13.53
C PRO A 763 -19.66 21.66 -14.46
N THR A 764 -20.00 20.65 -15.29
CA THR A 764 -21.18 20.65 -16.18
C THR A 764 -21.91 19.27 -16.27
N ILE A 765 -23.21 19.29 -16.60
CA ILE A 765 -24.08 18.13 -16.87
C ILE A 765 -23.54 17.26 -18.05
N ASP A 766 -22.78 17.88 -18.96
CA ASP A 766 -22.14 17.22 -20.11
C ASP A 766 -21.24 16.04 -19.67
N ASP A 767 -20.43 16.21 -18.62
CA ASP A 767 -19.51 15.17 -18.15
C ASP A 767 -20.26 13.94 -17.60
N SER A 768 -21.39 14.15 -16.93
CA SER A 768 -22.25 13.06 -16.43
C SER A 768 -22.88 12.26 -17.58
N LEU A 769 -23.32 12.92 -18.65
CA LEU A 769 -23.99 12.24 -19.78
C LEU A 769 -23.01 11.46 -20.66
N THR A 770 -21.76 11.93 -20.77
CA THR A 770 -20.71 11.16 -21.47
C THR A 770 -20.34 9.87 -20.75
N SER A 771 -20.71 9.69 -19.47
CA SER A 771 -20.49 8.45 -18.73
C SER A 771 -21.45 7.31 -19.14
N GLN A 772 -22.55 7.58 -19.85
CA GLN A 772 -23.43 6.52 -20.37
C GLN A 772 -22.72 5.72 -21.47
N GLY A 773 -22.95 4.40 -21.51
CA GLY A 773 -22.28 3.49 -22.44
C GLY A 773 -22.16 2.06 -21.93
N TYR A 774 -21.63 1.19 -22.78
CA TYR A 774 -21.26 -0.17 -22.41
C TYR A 774 -19.91 -0.19 -21.72
N TYR A 775 -19.85 -0.79 -20.54
CA TYR A 775 -18.66 -1.04 -19.76
C TYR A 775 -18.32 -2.52 -19.76
N TRP A 776 -17.04 -2.84 -19.87
CA TRP A 776 -16.53 -4.18 -19.61
C TRP A 776 -15.11 -4.11 -19.09
N CYS A 777 -14.61 -5.21 -18.55
CA CYS A 777 -13.22 -5.33 -18.16
C CYS A 777 -12.58 -6.54 -18.82
N SER A 778 -11.25 -6.59 -18.83
CA SER A 778 -10.48 -7.76 -19.26
C SER A 778 -9.35 -8.05 -18.29
N VAL A 779 -8.91 -9.31 -18.28
CA VAL A 779 -7.66 -9.75 -17.62
C VAL A 779 -6.84 -10.58 -18.57
N ASP A 780 -5.52 -10.59 -18.41
CA ASP A 780 -4.63 -11.39 -19.24
C ASP A 780 -4.47 -12.79 -18.66
N GLN A 781 -4.49 -13.81 -19.52
CA GLN A 781 -4.23 -15.20 -19.13
C GLN A 781 -2.71 -15.51 -19.07
N GLU A 782 -2.35 -16.57 -18.36
CA GLU A 782 -0.97 -17.07 -18.18
C GLU A 782 -0.24 -17.39 -19.49
N LEU A 783 -0.91 -18.11 -20.39
CA LEU A 783 -0.37 -18.58 -21.66
C LEU A 783 -0.98 -17.76 -22.79
N TYR A 784 -0.12 -17.10 -23.57
CA TYR A 784 -0.50 -16.12 -24.58
C TYR A 784 -1.19 -14.91 -23.93
N ILE A 785 -0.79 -13.68 -24.25
CA ILE A 785 -1.48 -12.49 -23.71
C ILE A 785 -2.81 -12.34 -24.46
N THR A 786 -3.70 -13.32 -24.30
CA THR A 786 -5.06 -13.26 -24.78
C THR A 786 -5.89 -12.67 -23.65
N PRO A 787 -6.35 -11.41 -23.80
CA PRO A 787 -7.25 -10.82 -22.82
C PRO A 787 -8.56 -11.61 -22.80
N VAL A 788 -8.99 -12.02 -21.61
CA VAL A 788 -10.32 -12.58 -21.37
C VAL A 788 -11.23 -11.42 -20.98
N PHE A 789 -12.29 -11.19 -21.75
CA PHE A 789 -13.22 -10.09 -21.53
C PHE A 789 -14.45 -10.52 -20.73
N SER A 790 -14.96 -9.61 -19.90
CA SER A 790 -16.27 -9.74 -19.28
C SER A 790 -17.39 -9.51 -20.28
N SER A 791 -18.61 -9.91 -19.90
CA SER A 791 -19.81 -9.44 -20.58
C SER A 791 -19.91 -7.91 -20.51
N LYS A 792 -20.47 -7.29 -21.56
CA LYS A 792 -20.71 -5.83 -21.62
C LYS A 792 -21.92 -5.47 -20.74
N VAL A 793 -21.73 -4.51 -19.83
CA VAL A 793 -22.77 -3.96 -18.94
C VAL A 793 -23.14 -2.55 -19.40
N LEU A 794 -24.41 -2.29 -19.67
CA LEU A 794 -24.87 -0.98 -20.14
C LEU A 794 -25.24 -0.07 -18.96
N PHE A 795 -24.53 1.04 -18.81
CA PHE A 795 -24.90 2.08 -17.86
C PHE A 795 -25.74 3.16 -18.55
N LYS A 796 -26.93 3.43 -18.00
CA LYS A 796 -27.84 4.52 -18.42
C LYS A 796 -28.17 5.41 -17.24
N HIS A 797 -28.17 6.72 -17.48
CA HIS A 797 -28.53 7.69 -16.46
C HIS A 797 -30.06 7.71 -16.29
N PRO A 798 -30.59 7.47 -15.08
CA PRO A 798 -32.02 7.57 -14.84
C PRO A 798 -32.47 9.03 -15.08
N GLY A 799 -33.60 9.23 -15.77
CA GLY A 799 -34.12 10.57 -16.04
C GLY A 799 -33.77 11.17 -17.41
N TRP A 800 -33.02 10.45 -18.26
CA TRP A 800 -32.73 10.87 -19.64
C TRP A 800 -33.26 9.86 -20.66
N HIS A 801 -33.76 10.38 -21.78
CA HIS A 801 -33.95 9.63 -23.03
C HIS A 801 -32.65 9.72 -23.84
N THR A 802 -32.25 8.63 -24.48
CA THR A 802 -31.07 8.63 -25.35
C THR A 802 -31.46 8.12 -26.73
N PHE A 803 -31.14 8.90 -27.74
CA PHE A 803 -31.34 8.57 -29.15
C PHE A 803 -30.00 8.53 -29.88
N VAL A 804 -29.95 7.76 -30.96
CA VAL A 804 -28.86 7.77 -31.93
C VAL A 804 -29.37 8.44 -33.19
N LEU A 805 -28.79 9.57 -33.54
CA LEU A 805 -28.94 10.21 -34.84
C LEU A 805 -27.88 9.62 -35.77
N TYR A 806 -28.34 8.76 -36.66
CA TYR A 806 -27.53 8.19 -37.72
C TYR A 806 -27.64 9.06 -38.97
N MET A 807 -26.51 9.52 -39.51
CA MET A 807 -26.45 10.34 -40.73
C MET A 807 -25.54 9.68 -41.76
N LEU A 808 -25.95 9.72 -43.02
CA LEU A 808 -25.23 9.13 -44.15
C LEU A 808 -24.90 10.20 -45.20
N THR A 809 -23.62 10.42 -45.47
CA THR A 809 -23.14 11.40 -46.46
C THR A 809 -22.29 10.72 -47.52
N LYS A 810 -22.62 10.93 -48.80
CA LYS A 810 -21.81 10.42 -49.91
C LYS A 810 -20.53 11.23 -50.07
N VAL A 811 -19.41 10.52 -50.27
CA VAL A 811 -18.10 11.11 -50.51
C VAL A 811 -17.91 11.34 -52.01
N PRO A 812 -17.45 12.52 -52.45
CA PRO A 812 -17.12 12.74 -53.85
C PRO A 812 -16.07 11.72 -54.34
N GLU A 813 -16.28 11.15 -55.53
CA GLU A 813 -15.52 10.01 -56.11
C GLU A 813 -13.99 10.20 -56.14
N PHE A 814 -13.48 11.43 -56.00
CA PHE A 814 -12.05 11.77 -56.08
C PHE A 814 -11.38 12.05 -54.72
N SER A 815 -12.09 11.91 -53.59
CA SER A 815 -11.53 12.25 -52.26
C SER A 815 -11.19 11.00 -51.44
N ASN A 816 -10.01 11.01 -50.81
CA ASN A 816 -9.60 9.96 -49.86
C ASN A 816 -10.56 10.00 -48.66
N CYS A 817 -11.20 8.86 -48.36
CA CYS A 817 -12.24 8.83 -47.35
C CYS A 817 -11.78 9.26 -45.94
N SER A 818 -10.52 9.00 -45.59
CA SER A 818 -9.93 9.48 -44.34
C SER A 818 -9.79 11.01 -44.26
N HIS A 819 -9.51 11.65 -45.40
CA HIS A 819 -9.41 13.11 -45.50
C HIS A 819 -10.81 13.74 -45.41
N SER A 820 -11.78 13.15 -46.09
CA SER A 820 -13.18 13.58 -46.07
C SER A 820 -13.83 13.40 -44.68
N LEU A 821 -13.49 12.32 -43.96
CA LEU A 821 -13.89 12.12 -42.56
C LEU A 821 -13.37 13.25 -41.67
N PHE A 822 -12.08 13.59 -41.75
CA PHE A 822 -11.48 14.64 -40.92
C PHE A 822 -12.11 16.03 -41.16
N GLN A 823 -12.35 16.38 -42.43
CA GLN A 823 -13.00 17.65 -42.79
C GLN A 823 -14.46 17.68 -42.31
N ASN A 824 -15.20 16.59 -42.49
CA ASN A 824 -16.62 16.52 -42.14
C ASN A 824 -16.88 16.39 -40.63
N VAL A 825 -15.95 15.84 -39.85
CA VAL A 825 -16.05 15.85 -38.38
C VAL A 825 -16.12 17.28 -37.84
N GLN A 826 -15.37 18.23 -38.40
CA GLN A 826 -15.46 19.64 -37.98
C GLN A 826 -16.85 20.23 -38.28
N PHE A 827 -17.40 19.93 -39.46
CA PHE A 827 -18.76 20.36 -39.82
C PHE A 827 -19.83 19.73 -38.91
N ILE A 828 -19.62 18.49 -38.44
CA ILE A 828 -20.53 17.83 -37.51
C ILE A 828 -20.43 18.42 -36.11
N LEU A 829 -19.24 18.79 -35.64
CA LEU A 829 -19.09 19.50 -34.37
C LEU A 829 -19.79 20.86 -34.42
N GLU A 830 -19.72 21.56 -35.55
CA GLU A 830 -20.44 22.80 -35.78
C GLU A 830 -21.96 22.60 -35.88
N PHE A 831 -22.41 21.55 -36.57
CA PHE A 831 -23.81 21.11 -36.56
C PHE A 831 -24.29 20.82 -35.14
N ASN A 832 -23.53 20.05 -34.35
CA ASN A 832 -23.88 19.67 -32.98
C ASN A 832 -24.02 20.89 -32.07
N LYS A 833 -23.14 21.90 -32.25
CA LYS A 833 -23.22 23.18 -31.54
C LYS A 833 -24.48 23.96 -31.91
N ASN A 834 -24.73 24.17 -33.20
CA ASN A 834 -25.88 24.95 -33.67
C ASN A 834 -27.22 24.25 -33.38
N PHE A 835 -27.25 22.92 -33.46
CA PHE A 835 -28.43 22.11 -33.13
C PHE A 835 -28.76 22.19 -31.64
N ARG A 836 -27.75 22.22 -30.76
CA ARG A 836 -27.92 22.46 -29.32
C ARG A 836 -28.53 23.84 -29.05
N GLU A 837 -28.05 24.88 -29.72
CA GLU A 837 -28.59 26.24 -29.61
C GLU A 837 -30.05 26.33 -30.10
N LEU A 838 -30.37 25.65 -31.21
CA LEU A 838 -31.73 25.61 -31.77
C LEU A 838 -32.75 24.98 -30.81
N LEU A 839 -32.38 23.92 -30.11
CA LEU A 839 -33.25 23.24 -29.16
C LEU A 839 -33.35 23.95 -27.80
N SER A 840 -32.64 25.08 -27.63
CA SER A 840 -32.85 26.17 -26.64
C SER A 840 -33.32 25.71 -25.26
N SER A 841 -32.73 24.66 -24.70
CA SER A 841 -32.99 24.28 -23.31
C SER A 841 -31.81 23.50 -22.73
N GLU A 842 -31.58 23.68 -21.43
CA GLU A 842 -30.64 22.90 -20.60
C GLU A 842 -30.95 21.38 -20.55
N ASN A 843 -31.89 20.92 -21.38
CA ASN A 843 -32.45 19.59 -21.40
C ASN A 843 -32.00 18.76 -22.62
N PHE A 844 -31.22 19.30 -23.57
CA PHE A 844 -30.72 18.58 -24.74
C PHE A 844 -29.20 18.64 -24.82
N PHE A 845 -28.59 17.47 -25.00
CA PHE A 845 -27.15 17.34 -25.19
C PHE A 845 -26.87 16.42 -26.37
N LEU A 846 -25.89 16.81 -27.18
CA LEU A 846 -25.54 16.13 -28.42
C LEU A 846 -24.03 15.88 -28.44
N PHE A 847 -23.64 14.65 -28.75
CA PHE A 847 -22.24 14.23 -28.80
C PHE A 847 -22.01 13.29 -29.98
N LEU A 848 -20.97 13.57 -30.76
CA LEU A 848 -20.49 12.65 -31.78
C LEU A 848 -19.92 11.41 -31.12
N LYS A 849 -20.56 10.25 -31.38
CA LYS A 849 -20.20 8.98 -30.78
C LYS A 849 -19.21 8.23 -31.65
N ASP A 850 -19.52 8.06 -32.92
CA ASP A 850 -18.68 7.37 -33.89
C ASP A 850 -18.85 7.97 -35.29
N ALA A 851 -17.80 7.85 -36.09
CA ALA A 851 -17.76 8.26 -37.48
C ALA A 851 -16.91 7.25 -38.27
N SER A 852 -17.51 6.58 -39.24
CA SER A 852 -16.86 5.57 -40.06
C SER A 852 -17.09 5.81 -41.54
N CYS A 853 -16.22 5.21 -42.37
CA CYS A 853 -16.35 5.26 -43.82
C CYS A 853 -16.44 3.84 -44.38
N ALA A 854 -17.48 3.58 -45.16
CA ALA A 854 -17.62 2.36 -45.92
C ALA A 854 -18.07 2.69 -47.35
N SER A 855 -17.44 2.09 -48.36
CA SER A 855 -17.91 2.13 -49.75
C SER A 855 -18.19 3.54 -50.33
N SER A 856 -17.34 4.53 -50.02
CA SER A 856 -17.52 5.95 -50.39
C SER A 856 -18.70 6.65 -49.72
N GLU A 857 -19.18 6.12 -48.59
CA GLU A 857 -20.20 6.72 -47.75
C GLU A 857 -19.63 6.95 -46.34
N LEU A 858 -19.93 8.11 -45.78
CA LEU A 858 -19.59 8.47 -44.41
C LEU A 858 -20.81 8.25 -43.52
N HIS A 859 -20.61 7.46 -42.48
CA HIS A 859 -21.59 7.07 -41.49
C HIS A 859 -21.27 7.80 -40.20
N TYR A 860 -22.21 8.60 -39.70
CA TYR A 860 -22.08 9.31 -38.44
C TYR A 860 -23.14 8.85 -37.46
N TYR A 861 -22.73 8.66 -36.21
CA TYR A 861 -23.60 8.29 -35.11
C TYR A 861 -23.45 9.34 -34.02
N ASP A 862 -24.44 10.20 -33.87
CA ASP A 862 -24.52 11.18 -32.79
C ASP A 862 -25.47 10.67 -31.69
N HIS A 863 -25.03 10.74 -30.43
CA HIS A 863 -25.91 10.48 -29.29
C HIS A 863 -26.62 11.76 -28.88
N ILE A 864 -27.95 11.73 -28.87
CA ILE A 864 -28.82 12.80 -28.39
C ILE A 864 -29.39 12.40 -27.03
N TYR A 865 -28.99 13.11 -25.97
CA TYR A 865 -29.52 12.96 -24.63
C TYR A 865 -30.58 14.03 -24.37
N VAL A 866 -31.77 13.61 -23.95
CA VAL A 866 -32.88 14.52 -23.67
C VAL A 866 -33.48 14.25 -22.31
N SER A 867 -33.66 15.28 -21.48
CA SER A 867 -34.26 15.15 -20.17
C SER A 867 -35.68 14.58 -20.28
N LYS A 868 -36.03 13.57 -19.47
CA LYS A 868 -37.40 13.02 -19.39
C LYS A 868 -38.44 14.05 -18.97
N LYS A 869 -38.01 15.21 -18.44
CA LYS A 869 -38.89 16.35 -18.14
C LYS A 869 -39.52 16.97 -19.40
N VAL A 870 -38.89 16.81 -20.57
CA VAL A 870 -39.38 17.37 -21.84
C VAL A 870 -40.65 16.64 -22.33
N GLY A 871 -40.78 15.35 -22.02
CA GLY A 871 -41.92 14.55 -22.41
C GLY A 871 -41.58 13.07 -22.51
N ASN A 872 -42.54 12.28 -23.02
CA ASN A 872 -42.27 10.89 -23.40
C ASN A 872 -41.36 10.83 -24.65
N GLU A 873 -40.81 9.65 -24.91
CA GLU A 873 -39.83 9.44 -25.95
C GLU A 873 -40.35 9.81 -27.35
N GLN A 874 -41.61 9.48 -27.65
CA GLN A 874 -42.27 9.80 -28.92
C GLN A 874 -42.38 11.31 -29.17
N ARG A 875 -42.82 12.08 -28.17
CA ARG A 875 -42.90 13.55 -28.28
C ARG A 875 -41.53 14.18 -28.49
N VAL A 876 -40.51 13.68 -27.79
CA VAL A 876 -39.13 14.15 -27.96
C VAL A 876 -38.61 13.84 -29.36
N LYS A 877 -38.87 12.63 -29.86
CA LYS A 877 -38.52 12.21 -31.21
C LYS A 877 -39.14 13.14 -32.26
N GLU A 878 -40.42 13.46 -32.13
CA GLU A 878 -41.13 14.38 -33.03
C GLU A 878 -40.51 15.78 -33.04
N ILE A 879 -40.13 16.31 -31.87
CA ILE A 879 -39.43 17.60 -31.74
C ILE A 879 -38.11 17.55 -32.54
N ILE A 880 -37.25 16.55 -32.28
CA ILE A 880 -35.93 16.44 -32.93
C ILE A 880 -36.09 16.30 -34.44
N VAL A 881 -36.98 15.40 -34.90
CA VAL A 881 -37.22 15.19 -36.35
C VAL A 881 -37.73 16.48 -36.99
N SER A 882 -38.71 17.16 -36.38
CA SER A 882 -39.25 18.41 -36.92
C SER A 882 -38.19 19.51 -37.05
N SER A 883 -37.26 19.60 -36.10
CA SER A 883 -36.14 20.56 -36.13
C SER A 883 -35.13 20.27 -37.24
N ILE A 884 -34.96 19.00 -37.64
CA ILE A 884 -34.08 18.61 -38.76
C ILE A 884 -34.80 18.82 -40.10
N THR A 885 -36.07 18.44 -40.21
CA THR A 885 -36.82 18.49 -41.49
C THR A 885 -37.32 19.87 -41.86
N SER A 886 -37.51 20.76 -40.88
CA SER A 886 -37.98 22.13 -41.09
C SER A 886 -37.07 23.10 -40.31
N PRO A 887 -35.81 23.29 -40.75
CA PRO A 887 -34.85 24.11 -40.02
C PRO A 887 -35.36 25.55 -39.89
N GLN A 888 -35.41 26.07 -38.66
CA GLN A 888 -35.90 27.42 -38.39
C GLN A 888 -34.86 28.51 -38.64
N THR A 889 -33.59 28.13 -38.85
CA THR A 889 -32.47 29.06 -39.05
C THR A 889 -31.72 28.77 -40.35
N PHE A 890 -31.36 29.84 -41.06
CA PHE A 890 -30.62 29.77 -42.32
C PHE A 890 -29.28 29.02 -42.19
N LEU A 891 -28.58 29.19 -41.07
CA LEU A 891 -27.31 28.49 -40.78
C LEU A 891 -27.47 26.97 -40.66
N MET A 892 -28.56 26.50 -40.06
CA MET A 892 -28.85 25.06 -39.96
C MET A 892 -29.22 24.46 -41.31
N GLU A 893 -29.99 25.20 -42.11
CA GLU A 893 -30.31 24.81 -43.48
C GLU A 893 -29.03 24.65 -44.32
N GLU A 894 -28.09 25.61 -44.23
CA GLU A 894 -26.80 25.55 -44.94
C GLU A 894 -25.95 24.33 -44.52
N LEU A 895 -25.86 24.05 -43.21
CA LEU A 895 -25.11 22.89 -42.69
C LEU A 895 -25.74 21.56 -43.11
N LEU A 896 -27.07 21.45 -43.06
CA LEU A 896 -27.80 20.26 -43.48
C LEU A 896 -27.69 20.01 -45.00
N ILE A 897 -27.62 21.08 -45.81
CA ILE A 897 -27.35 20.99 -47.26
C ILE A 897 -25.93 20.52 -47.51
N LYS A 898 -24.92 21.07 -46.79
CA LYS A 898 -23.52 20.65 -46.93
C LYS A 898 -23.29 19.19 -46.54
N LEU A 899 -24.01 18.70 -45.52
CA LEU A 899 -24.00 17.28 -45.12
C LEU A 899 -24.87 16.40 -46.05
N ASN A 900 -25.54 16.98 -47.04
CA ASN A 900 -26.41 16.33 -48.02
C ASN A 900 -27.61 15.58 -47.37
N ILE A 901 -28.10 16.08 -46.24
CA ILE A 901 -29.16 15.45 -45.43
C ILE A 901 -30.56 15.82 -45.97
N LEU A 902 -30.78 17.09 -46.30
CA LEU A 902 -32.10 17.63 -46.74
C LEU A 902 -32.52 17.17 -48.15
N THR A 903 -31.56 16.83 -49.00
CA THR A 903 -31.78 16.50 -50.42
C THR A 903 -32.16 15.03 -50.65
N ASN A 904 -31.77 14.11 -49.75
CA ASN A 904 -31.95 12.66 -49.94
C ASN A 904 -32.66 11.93 -48.79
N GLY A 905 -32.95 12.60 -47.65
CA GLY A 905 -33.55 11.93 -46.48
C GLY A 905 -32.60 10.96 -45.77
N ASN A 906 -31.29 11.15 -45.92
CA ASN A 906 -30.24 10.23 -45.47
C ASN A 906 -29.91 10.36 -43.97
N PHE A 907 -30.93 10.45 -43.12
CA PHE A 907 -30.75 10.37 -41.67
C PHE A 907 -31.81 9.49 -41.02
N SER A 908 -31.49 8.92 -39.85
CA SER A 908 -32.39 8.09 -39.07
C SER A 908 -32.20 8.42 -37.59
N LEU A 909 -33.29 8.81 -36.92
CA LEU A 909 -33.30 8.99 -35.47
C LEU A 909 -33.82 7.72 -34.81
N ARG A 910 -32.95 7.02 -34.09
CA ARG A 910 -33.19 5.70 -33.49
C ARG A 910 -33.19 5.81 -31.98
N SER A 911 -34.09 5.08 -31.32
CA SER A 911 -34.09 4.97 -29.86
C SER A 911 -32.99 4.02 -29.41
N THR A 912 -32.35 4.26 -28.26
CA THR A 912 -31.40 3.30 -27.65
C THR A 912 -32.08 2.21 -26.81
N VAL A 913 -33.41 2.12 -26.84
CA VAL A 913 -34.22 1.22 -26.01
C VAL A 913 -35.08 0.29 -26.87
N ALA A 914 -35.68 0.83 -27.94
CA ALA A 914 -36.66 0.10 -28.75
C ALA A 914 -36.56 0.44 -30.24
N CYS A 915 -37.10 -0.42 -31.08
CA CYS A 915 -37.44 -0.09 -32.45
C CYS A 915 -38.77 0.66 -32.47
N PRO A 916 -38.86 1.79 -33.21
CA PRO A 916 -40.10 2.54 -33.28
C PRO A 916 -41.18 1.76 -34.02
N SER A 917 -42.44 2.09 -33.77
CA SER A 917 -43.53 1.59 -34.61
C SER A 917 -43.30 2.01 -36.07
N GLU A 918 -43.38 1.06 -37.00
CA GLU A 918 -43.08 1.27 -38.42
C GLU A 918 -44.14 0.60 -39.30
N LYS A 919 -44.32 1.12 -40.52
CA LYS A 919 -45.12 0.46 -41.56
C LYS A 919 -44.19 -0.14 -42.61
N SER A 920 -44.36 -1.41 -42.94
CA SER A 920 -43.67 -2.03 -44.07
C SER A 920 -44.65 -2.44 -45.15
N HIS A 921 -44.25 -2.28 -46.41
CA HIS A 921 -45.05 -2.70 -47.56
C HIS A 921 -44.61 -4.08 -48.04
N GLN A 922 -45.56 -4.99 -48.20
CA GLN A 922 -45.33 -6.30 -48.78
C GLN A 922 -46.43 -6.63 -49.78
N GLY A 923 -46.12 -6.45 -51.07
CA GLY A 923 -47.14 -6.46 -52.12
C GLY A 923 -48.15 -5.33 -51.90
N GLU A 924 -49.44 -5.67 -51.87
CA GLU A 924 -50.54 -4.72 -51.60
C GLU A 924 -50.83 -4.53 -50.09
N HIS A 925 -50.20 -5.31 -49.21
CA HIS A 925 -50.44 -5.26 -47.78
C HIS A 925 -49.50 -4.27 -47.06
N ILE A 926 -50.07 -3.50 -46.13
CA ILE A 926 -49.33 -2.60 -45.23
C ILE A 926 -49.32 -3.26 -43.85
N LEU A 927 -48.13 -3.63 -43.38
CA LEU A 927 -47.92 -4.25 -42.07
C LEU A 927 -47.45 -3.18 -41.07
N ASN A 928 -48.15 -3.05 -39.95
CA ASN A 928 -47.90 -2.12 -38.86
C ASN A 928 -47.19 -2.85 -37.72
N TRP A 929 -45.91 -2.55 -37.53
CA TRP A 929 -45.10 -3.11 -36.45
C TRP A 929 -45.27 -2.29 -35.16
N PRO A 930 -45.56 -2.92 -34.01
CA PRO A 930 -45.60 -2.22 -32.72
C PRO A 930 -44.20 -1.87 -32.24
N GLU A 931 -44.08 -0.86 -31.37
CA GLU A 931 -42.81 -0.55 -30.69
C GLU A 931 -42.32 -1.78 -29.91
N THR A 932 -41.04 -2.13 -30.09
CA THR A 932 -40.49 -3.40 -29.60
C THR A 932 -39.08 -3.20 -29.06
N LEU A 933 -38.78 -3.74 -27.88
CA LEU A 933 -37.47 -3.58 -27.25
C LEU A 933 -36.36 -4.23 -28.09
N ILE A 934 -35.17 -3.61 -28.07
CA ILE A 934 -33.99 -4.16 -28.74
C ILE A 934 -33.72 -5.60 -28.27
N GLY A 935 -33.47 -6.50 -29.22
CA GLY A 935 -33.23 -7.93 -28.98
C GLY A 935 -34.49 -8.80 -29.05
N GLN A 936 -35.70 -8.20 -28.95
CA GLN A 936 -36.97 -8.91 -29.04
C GLN A 936 -37.48 -9.00 -30.49
N SER A 937 -38.37 -9.96 -30.72
CA SER A 937 -39.16 -10.07 -31.96
C SER A 937 -40.56 -9.52 -31.73
N ALA A 938 -41.17 -8.98 -32.80
CA ALA A 938 -42.58 -8.65 -32.80
C ALA A 938 -43.25 -9.14 -34.07
N SER A 939 -44.55 -9.38 -33.96
CA SER A 939 -45.45 -9.61 -35.09
C SER A 939 -46.15 -8.30 -35.48
N PRO A 940 -46.54 -8.12 -36.76
CA PRO A 940 -47.32 -6.96 -37.18
C PRO A 940 -48.72 -7.02 -36.57
N LYS A 941 -49.41 -5.86 -36.53
CA LYS A 941 -50.79 -5.78 -36.04
C LYS A 941 -51.79 -6.48 -36.95
N GLU A 942 -51.49 -6.55 -38.23
CA GLU A 942 -52.21 -7.30 -39.24
C GLU A 942 -51.83 -8.77 -39.13
N ASP A 943 -52.83 -9.64 -39.18
CA ASP A 943 -52.59 -11.07 -39.14
C ASP A 943 -51.90 -11.51 -40.43
N CYS A 944 -50.62 -11.83 -40.29
CA CYS A 944 -49.74 -12.10 -41.40
C CYS A 944 -48.89 -13.32 -41.07
N ASN A 945 -49.13 -14.41 -41.79
CA ASN A 945 -48.38 -15.65 -41.67
C ASN A 945 -47.48 -15.86 -42.88
N THR A 946 -46.38 -16.54 -42.64
CA THR A 946 -45.42 -17.00 -43.65
C THR A 946 -45.94 -18.26 -44.36
N GLU A 947 -45.29 -18.69 -45.45
CA GLU A 947 -45.65 -19.92 -46.18
C GLU A 947 -45.71 -21.18 -45.29
N SER A 948 -44.93 -21.21 -44.22
CA SER A 948 -44.92 -22.30 -43.25
C SER A 948 -46.02 -22.21 -42.19
N GLY A 949 -46.94 -21.25 -42.29
CA GLY A 949 -48.02 -21.04 -41.31
C GLY A 949 -47.57 -20.45 -39.97
N ALA A 950 -46.32 -19.99 -39.85
CA ALA A 950 -45.82 -19.27 -38.68
C ALA A 950 -46.09 -17.76 -38.81
N PRO A 951 -46.35 -17.02 -37.71
CA PRO A 951 -46.52 -15.58 -37.77
C PRO A 951 -45.28 -14.92 -38.38
N LEU A 952 -45.51 -13.89 -39.18
CA LEU A 952 -44.43 -13.09 -39.72
C LEU A 952 -43.84 -12.24 -38.59
N GLU A 953 -42.66 -12.64 -38.12
CA GLU A 953 -41.94 -11.90 -37.09
C GLU A 953 -40.80 -11.06 -37.68
N ARG A 954 -40.54 -9.93 -37.02
CA ARG A 954 -39.38 -9.08 -37.27
C ARG A 954 -38.64 -8.87 -35.97
N LYS A 955 -37.32 -9.08 -35.98
CA LYS A 955 -36.47 -8.84 -34.82
C LYS A 955 -36.08 -7.37 -34.77
N CYS A 956 -36.22 -6.75 -33.60
CA CYS A 956 -35.62 -5.46 -33.32
C CYS A 956 -34.13 -5.64 -33.02
N LEU A 957 -33.27 -5.11 -33.89
CA LEU A 957 -31.82 -5.19 -33.80
C LEU A 957 -31.24 -3.84 -33.33
N GLY A 958 -29.94 -3.84 -33.07
CA GLY A 958 -29.19 -2.66 -32.63
C GLY A 958 -28.76 -2.75 -31.18
N ASP A 959 -28.18 -1.66 -30.69
CA ASP A 959 -27.69 -1.51 -29.32
C ASP A 959 -27.69 -0.03 -28.89
N PHE A 960 -27.03 0.29 -27.77
CA PHE A 960 -26.90 1.68 -27.32
C PHE A 960 -26.16 2.60 -28.30
N ASN A 961 -25.23 2.07 -29.11
CA ASN A 961 -24.37 2.84 -30.02
C ASN A 961 -25.03 3.03 -31.40
N THR A 962 -25.76 2.03 -31.90
CA THR A 962 -26.40 2.10 -33.22
C THR A 962 -27.87 2.53 -33.18
N GLY A 963 -28.48 2.45 -32.00
CA GLY A 963 -29.92 2.56 -31.79
C GLY A 963 -30.69 1.37 -32.38
N GLY A 964 -31.95 1.25 -31.97
CA GLY A 964 -32.89 0.23 -32.41
C GLY A 964 -33.31 0.43 -33.86
N PHE A 965 -33.14 -0.61 -34.66
CA PHE A 965 -33.65 -0.67 -36.03
C PHE A 965 -34.17 -2.07 -36.32
N TRP A 966 -35.17 -2.15 -37.18
CA TRP A 966 -35.77 -3.41 -37.50
C TRP A 966 -34.95 -4.22 -38.52
N SER A 967 -34.82 -5.52 -38.29
CA SER A 967 -34.23 -6.47 -39.25
C SER A 967 -34.92 -6.43 -40.62
N PRO A 968 -34.25 -6.80 -41.73
CA PRO A 968 -34.91 -6.94 -43.03
C PRO A 968 -36.04 -7.97 -42.99
N LEU A 969 -37.10 -7.76 -43.78
CA LEU A 969 -38.18 -8.76 -43.94
C LEU A 969 -37.65 -9.94 -44.77
N GLY A 970 -37.29 -11.03 -44.09
CA GLY A 970 -36.77 -12.23 -44.75
C GLY A 970 -37.83 -13.17 -45.33
N LYS A 971 -39.11 -13.01 -44.98
CA LYS A 971 -40.22 -13.91 -45.38
C LYS A 971 -41.42 -13.12 -45.91
N VAL A 972 -42.22 -13.76 -46.78
CA VAL A 972 -43.39 -13.15 -47.44
C VAL A 972 -44.69 -13.52 -46.72
N CYS A 973 -45.57 -12.54 -46.53
CA CYS A 973 -46.95 -12.74 -46.09
C CYS A 973 -47.74 -13.49 -47.16
N THR A 974 -48.23 -14.69 -46.84
CA THR A 974 -48.99 -15.51 -47.80
C THR A 974 -50.47 -15.64 -47.47
N GLY A 975 -50.92 -14.96 -46.42
CA GLY A 975 -52.32 -14.54 -46.22
C GLY A 975 -53.40 -15.56 -46.54
N PHE A 976 -53.47 -16.68 -45.81
CA PHE A 976 -54.72 -17.45 -45.68
C PHE A 976 -54.77 -18.10 -44.29
N GLU A 977 -55.69 -17.64 -43.44
CA GLU A 977 -55.98 -18.25 -42.14
C GLU A 977 -56.92 -19.45 -42.34
N SER A 978 -56.66 -20.55 -41.65
CA SER A 978 -57.65 -21.63 -41.53
C SER A 978 -58.85 -21.13 -40.72
N ILE A 979 -60.04 -21.71 -40.93
CA ILE A 979 -61.26 -21.36 -40.16
C ILE A 979 -61.02 -21.54 -38.64
N LEU A 980 -60.17 -22.49 -38.26
CA LEU A 980 -59.71 -22.71 -36.89
C LEU A 980 -58.93 -21.50 -36.38
N THR A 981 -57.90 -21.07 -37.13
CA THR A 981 -57.03 -19.95 -36.77
C THR A 981 -57.83 -18.67 -36.61
N MET A 982 -58.77 -18.39 -37.52
CA MET A 982 -59.68 -17.24 -37.43
C MET A 982 -60.54 -17.29 -36.15
N SER A 983 -61.04 -18.47 -35.78
CA SER A 983 -61.91 -18.64 -34.61
C SER A 983 -61.14 -18.46 -33.30
N LEU A 984 -59.94 -19.05 -33.22
CA LEU A 984 -59.03 -18.86 -32.08
C LEU A 984 -58.57 -17.41 -31.96
N HIS A 985 -58.21 -16.79 -33.08
CA HIS A 985 -57.81 -15.40 -33.12
C HIS A 985 -58.92 -14.44 -32.64
N LYS A 986 -60.16 -14.65 -33.11
CA LYS A 986 -61.32 -13.89 -32.65
C LYS A 986 -61.50 -14.00 -31.14
N LEU A 987 -61.39 -15.22 -30.60
CA LEU A 987 -61.51 -15.47 -29.17
C LEU A 987 -60.34 -14.86 -28.36
N ALA A 988 -59.12 -14.87 -28.92
CA ALA A 988 -57.94 -14.25 -28.31
C ALA A 988 -58.03 -12.72 -28.19
N LYS A 989 -58.83 -12.07 -29.05
CA LYS A 989 -59.11 -10.63 -29.02
C LYS A 989 -60.27 -10.26 -28.08
N GLU A 990 -61.02 -11.22 -27.55
CA GLU A 990 -62.08 -10.94 -26.58
C GLU A 990 -61.50 -10.52 -25.22
N ASN A 991 -62.13 -9.54 -24.57
CA ASN A 991 -61.76 -9.14 -23.22
C ASN A 991 -62.32 -10.16 -22.22
N ILE A 992 -61.46 -11.04 -21.72
CA ILE A 992 -61.84 -12.09 -20.76
C ILE A 992 -61.84 -11.51 -19.35
N THR A 993 -63.00 -11.57 -18.71
CA THR A 993 -63.33 -11.05 -17.39
C THR A 993 -63.95 -12.17 -16.54
N GLU A 994 -64.17 -11.92 -15.26
CA GLU A 994 -64.82 -12.88 -14.35
C GLU A 994 -66.19 -13.39 -14.84
N VAL A 995 -66.90 -12.60 -15.66
CA VAL A 995 -68.26 -12.91 -16.13
C VAL A 995 -68.26 -13.86 -17.33
N ASN A 996 -67.28 -13.76 -18.23
CA ASN A 996 -67.21 -14.55 -19.47
C ASN A 996 -66.07 -15.56 -19.52
N VAL A 997 -65.22 -15.65 -18.49
CA VAL A 997 -64.08 -16.59 -18.44
C VAL A 997 -64.49 -18.05 -18.66
N LEU A 998 -65.63 -18.49 -18.11
CA LEU A 998 -66.13 -19.85 -18.32
C LEU A 998 -66.54 -20.10 -19.77
N ASN A 999 -67.35 -19.21 -20.34
CA ASN A 999 -67.78 -19.33 -21.74
C ASN A 999 -66.60 -19.23 -22.72
N SER A 1000 -65.61 -18.40 -22.41
CA SER A 1000 -64.40 -18.24 -23.22
C SER A 1000 -63.53 -19.50 -23.16
N SER A 1001 -63.38 -20.11 -21.98
CA SER A 1001 -62.67 -21.39 -21.84
C SER A 1001 -63.36 -22.53 -22.59
N LEU A 1002 -64.69 -22.65 -22.47
CA LEU A 1002 -65.46 -23.68 -23.17
C LEU A 1002 -65.45 -23.45 -24.69
N SER A 1003 -65.55 -22.20 -25.14
CA SER A 1003 -65.46 -21.88 -26.57
C SER A 1003 -64.09 -22.23 -27.12
N MET A 1004 -63.02 -21.98 -26.35
CA MET A 1004 -61.66 -22.39 -26.74
C MET A 1004 -61.57 -23.92 -26.84
N GLU A 1005 -62.06 -24.65 -25.84
CA GLU A 1005 -62.11 -26.13 -25.82
C GLU A 1005 -62.90 -26.69 -27.01
N ASP A 1006 -64.06 -26.12 -27.33
CA ASP A 1006 -64.89 -26.55 -28.46
C ASP A 1006 -64.23 -26.28 -29.82
N ILE A 1007 -63.56 -25.12 -29.96
CA ILE A 1007 -62.86 -24.74 -31.19
C ILE A 1007 -61.71 -25.72 -31.49
N ILE A 1008 -60.97 -26.14 -30.47
CA ILE A 1008 -59.81 -27.03 -30.63
C ILE A 1008 -60.17 -28.52 -30.68
N ALA A 1009 -61.29 -28.94 -30.07
CA ALA A 1009 -61.69 -30.36 -29.99
C ALA A 1009 -61.98 -31.01 -31.35
N HIS A 1010 -62.18 -30.19 -32.39
CA HIS A 1010 -62.50 -30.64 -33.75
C HIS A 1010 -61.34 -30.41 -34.75
N SER A 1011 -60.14 -30.10 -34.26
CA SER A 1011 -58.98 -29.87 -35.12
C SER A 1011 -58.03 -31.06 -35.13
N ASP A 1012 -57.73 -31.56 -36.33
CA ASP A 1012 -56.77 -32.66 -36.52
C ASP A 1012 -55.31 -32.18 -36.65
N ASN A 1013 -55.08 -30.87 -36.87
CA ASN A 1013 -53.74 -30.27 -36.99
C ASN A 1013 -53.74 -28.82 -36.50
N PHE A 1014 -52.84 -28.48 -35.58
CA PHE A 1014 -52.58 -27.09 -35.19
C PHE A 1014 -51.40 -26.53 -35.98
N SER A 1015 -51.59 -25.35 -36.57
CA SER A 1015 -50.45 -24.54 -37.00
C SER A 1015 -49.76 -23.90 -35.79
N THR A 1016 -48.53 -23.43 -35.97
CA THR A 1016 -47.82 -22.65 -34.96
C THR A 1016 -48.64 -21.45 -34.47
N THR A 1017 -49.35 -20.79 -35.39
CA THR A 1017 -50.21 -19.66 -35.07
C THR A 1017 -51.43 -20.05 -34.23
N ASP A 1018 -52.01 -21.23 -34.43
CA ASP A 1018 -53.13 -21.72 -33.59
C ASP A 1018 -52.69 -21.92 -32.13
N VAL A 1019 -51.51 -22.51 -31.92
CA VAL A 1019 -50.94 -22.74 -30.58
C VAL A 1019 -50.65 -21.40 -29.89
N GLN A 1020 -50.18 -20.39 -30.62
CA GLN A 1020 -49.97 -19.05 -30.07
C GLN A 1020 -51.27 -18.37 -29.65
N TYR A 1021 -52.34 -18.45 -30.44
CA TYR A 1021 -53.64 -17.88 -30.05
C TYR A 1021 -54.25 -18.62 -28.86
N VAL A 1022 -54.15 -19.96 -28.81
CA VAL A 1022 -54.55 -20.73 -27.61
C VAL A 1022 -53.75 -20.27 -26.39
N THR A 1023 -52.43 -20.12 -26.53
CA THR A 1023 -51.57 -19.63 -25.44
C THR A 1023 -52.03 -18.26 -24.96
N ARG A 1024 -52.31 -17.33 -25.88
CA ARG A 1024 -52.79 -15.97 -25.56
C ARG A 1024 -54.15 -15.96 -24.86
N ILE A 1025 -55.10 -16.79 -25.31
CA ILE A 1025 -56.39 -16.97 -24.63
C ILE A 1025 -56.17 -17.49 -23.20
N LEU A 1026 -55.26 -18.45 -23.02
CA LEU A 1026 -54.91 -18.96 -21.69
C LEU A 1026 -54.28 -17.88 -20.80
N GLN A 1027 -53.46 -16.96 -21.34
CA GLN A 1027 -52.95 -15.82 -20.56
C GLN A 1027 -54.06 -14.86 -20.14
N ASN A 1028 -54.99 -14.56 -21.05
CA ASN A 1028 -56.15 -13.73 -20.76
C ASN A 1028 -57.02 -14.38 -19.66
N ILE A 1029 -57.27 -15.69 -19.73
CA ILE A 1029 -57.95 -16.45 -18.67
C ILE A 1029 -57.17 -16.40 -17.35
N ALA A 1030 -55.84 -16.59 -17.39
CA ALA A 1030 -54.99 -16.58 -16.20
C ALA A 1030 -54.89 -15.19 -15.52
N SER A 1031 -55.15 -14.12 -16.28
CA SER A 1031 -55.19 -12.75 -15.77
C SER A 1031 -56.42 -12.47 -14.88
N VAL A 1032 -57.47 -13.28 -14.99
CA VAL A 1032 -58.67 -13.18 -14.15
C VAL A 1032 -58.33 -13.58 -12.69
N PRO A 1033 -58.73 -12.79 -11.66
CA PRO A 1033 -58.38 -13.08 -10.27
C PRO A 1033 -59.01 -14.37 -9.71
N ASP A 1034 -60.31 -14.57 -9.96
CA ASP A 1034 -61.09 -15.70 -9.43
C ASP A 1034 -61.54 -16.65 -10.54
N ILE A 1035 -60.93 -17.85 -10.57
CA ILE A 1035 -61.18 -18.86 -11.61
C ILE A 1035 -62.05 -19.98 -11.05
N GLN A 1036 -63.22 -20.20 -11.67
CA GLN A 1036 -64.14 -21.28 -11.28
C GLN A 1036 -63.58 -22.67 -11.67
N PRO A 1037 -63.94 -23.76 -10.96
CA PRO A 1037 -63.46 -25.11 -11.27
C PRO A 1037 -63.78 -25.59 -12.70
N GLY A 1038 -64.90 -25.13 -13.28
CA GLY A 1038 -65.26 -25.43 -14.67
C GLY A 1038 -64.26 -24.88 -15.68
N VAL A 1039 -63.68 -23.71 -15.41
CA VAL A 1039 -62.64 -23.09 -16.25
C VAL A 1039 -61.36 -23.93 -16.19
N VAL A 1040 -60.97 -24.37 -14.99
CA VAL A 1040 -59.76 -25.19 -14.80
C VAL A 1040 -59.86 -26.49 -15.59
N ARG A 1041 -61.03 -27.16 -15.53
CA ARG A 1041 -61.27 -28.38 -16.31
C ARG A 1041 -61.12 -28.12 -17.81
N SER A 1042 -61.75 -27.07 -18.31
CA SER A 1042 -61.74 -26.72 -19.73
C SER A 1042 -60.33 -26.36 -20.23
N VAL A 1043 -59.58 -25.61 -19.43
CA VAL A 1043 -58.16 -25.30 -19.69
C VAL A 1043 -57.29 -26.55 -19.71
N VAL A 1044 -57.47 -27.48 -18.76
CA VAL A 1044 -56.71 -28.74 -18.75
C VAL A 1044 -57.00 -29.58 -20.00
N ASN A 1045 -58.28 -29.75 -20.35
CA ASN A 1045 -58.67 -30.45 -21.56
C ASN A 1045 -58.09 -29.81 -22.82
N THR A 1046 -58.06 -28.47 -22.84
CA THR A 1046 -57.47 -27.70 -23.94
C THR A 1046 -55.99 -27.96 -24.10
N VAL A 1047 -55.24 -27.90 -23.00
CA VAL A 1047 -53.80 -28.15 -23.00
C VAL A 1047 -53.49 -29.58 -23.38
N ASP A 1048 -54.24 -30.56 -22.84
CA ASP A 1048 -54.07 -31.98 -23.18
C ASP A 1048 -54.30 -32.20 -24.69
N THR A 1049 -55.35 -31.61 -25.27
CA THR A 1049 -55.65 -31.70 -26.71
C THR A 1049 -54.53 -31.08 -27.57
N VAL A 1050 -54.02 -29.91 -27.19
CA VAL A 1050 -52.92 -29.25 -27.93
C VAL A 1050 -51.62 -30.07 -27.85
N ILE A 1051 -51.32 -30.65 -26.69
CA ILE A 1051 -50.14 -31.50 -26.49
C ILE A 1051 -50.26 -32.80 -27.31
N GLU A 1052 -51.42 -33.47 -27.29
CA GLU A 1052 -51.64 -34.72 -28.02
C GLU A 1052 -51.50 -34.52 -29.54
N VAL A 1053 -52.02 -33.43 -30.09
CA VAL A 1053 -51.94 -33.14 -31.53
C VAL A 1053 -50.53 -32.72 -31.96
N ASN A 1054 -49.78 -31.94 -31.15
CA ASN A 1054 -48.42 -31.49 -31.50
C ASN A 1054 -47.32 -32.55 -31.31
N ILE A 1055 -47.52 -33.57 -30.47
CA ILE A 1055 -46.54 -34.65 -30.29
C ILE A 1055 -46.47 -35.58 -31.52
N MET A 1056 -47.50 -35.58 -32.37
CA MET A 1056 -47.55 -36.41 -33.58
C MET A 1056 -46.83 -35.80 -34.79
N THR A 1057 -46.46 -34.52 -34.76
CA THR A 1057 -45.65 -33.84 -35.78
C THR A 1057 -44.20 -33.73 -35.30
N GLU A 1058 -43.20 -34.01 -36.15
CA GLU A 1058 -41.77 -34.09 -35.75
C GLU A 1058 -41.14 -32.76 -35.23
N ASP A 1059 -41.91 -31.69 -35.07
CA ASP A 1059 -41.46 -30.36 -34.64
C ASP A 1059 -41.56 -30.14 -33.11
N VAL A 1060 -40.74 -30.88 -32.35
CA VAL A 1060 -40.64 -30.73 -30.87
C VAL A 1060 -40.00 -29.40 -30.44
N ASP A 1061 -39.37 -28.66 -31.34
CA ASP A 1061 -38.75 -27.35 -31.07
C ASP A 1061 -39.76 -26.19 -30.85
N LEU A 1062 -41.04 -26.43 -31.14
CA LEU A 1062 -42.09 -25.40 -31.02
C LEU A 1062 -42.46 -25.06 -29.55
N LEU A 1063 -42.33 -26.03 -28.64
CA LEU A 1063 -42.68 -25.85 -27.21
C LEU A 1063 -41.49 -25.42 -26.34
N SER A 1064 -40.25 -25.60 -26.82
CA SER A 1064 -39.03 -25.23 -26.09
C SER A 1064 -38.61 -23.76 -26.30
N THR A 1065 -39.14 -23.11 -27.35
CA THR A 1065 -38.70 -21.78 -27.81
C THR A 1065 -39.56 -20.60 -27.34
N THR A 1066 -40.66 -20.83 -26.60
CA THR A 1066 -41.51 -19.74 -26.05
C THR A 1066 -41.40 -19.66 -24.51
N PRO A 1067 -40.54 -18.76 -23.96
CA PRO A 1067 -40.42 -18.51 -22.52
C PRO A 1067 -41.76 -18.17 -21.84
N GLU A 1068 -42.70 -17.63 -22.62
CA GLU A 1068 -44.04 -17.27 -22.21
C GLU A 1068 -44.88 -18.49 -21.78
N TYR A 1069 -44.66 -19.67 -22.36
CA TYR A 1069 -45.39 -20.90 -22.01
C TYR A 1069 -44.97 -21.45 -20.64
N LEU A 1070 -43.67 -21.40 -20.32
CA LEU A 1070 -43.12 -21.82 -19.02
C LEU A 1070 -43.52 -20.84 -17.89
N GLN A 1071 -43.54 -19.54 -18.19
CA GLN A 1071 -43.97 -18.50 -17.26
C GLN A 1071 -45.49 -18.57 -16.99
N LEU A 1072 -46.28 -18.95 -18.00
CA LEU A 1072 -47.71 -19.20 -17.86
C LEU A 1072 -47.99 -20.35 -16.89
N TRP A 1073 -47.28 -21.47 -17.04
CA TRP A 1073 -47.39 -22.63 -16.14
C TRP A 1073 -47.03 -22.28 -14.70
N LYS A 1074 -45.96 -21.50 -14.48
CA LYS A 1074 -45.61 -21.00 -13.14
C LYS A 1074 -46.74 -20.17 -12.52
N THR A 1075 -47.31 -19.26 -13.31
CA THR A 1075 -48.37 -18.35 -12.85
C THR A 1075 -49.68 -19.10 -12.55
N TYR A 1076 -50.05 -20.05 -13.41
CA TYR A 1076 -51.25 -20.88 -13.26
C TYR A 1076 -51.10 -21.88 -12.09
N TYR A 1077 -49.93 -22.51 -11.94
CA TYR A 1077 -49.63 -23.42 -10.83
C TYR A 1077 -49.64 -22.71 -9.47
N GLN A 1078 -49.10 -21.49 -9.38
CA GLN A 1078 -49.11 -20.69 -8.15
C GLN A 1078 -50.53 -20.28 -7.72
N LYS A 1079 -51.44 -20.03 -8.67
CA LYS A 1079 -52.84 -19.68 -8.39
C LYS A 1079 -53.71 -20.91 -8.06
N CYS A 1080 -53.48 -22.06 -8.68
CA CYS A 1080 -54.29 -23.27 -8.51
C CYS A 1080 -53.83 -24.22 -7.39
N THR A 1081 -52.77 -23.86 -6.64
CA THR A 1081 -52.23 -24.64 -5.51
C THR A 1081 -53.25 -25.13 -4.47
N PRO A 1082 -54.39 -24.46 -4.20
CA PRO A 1082 -55.39 -25.00 -3.28
C PRO A 1082 -56.19 -26.21 -3.81
N MET A 1083 -56.26 -26.44 -5.13
CA MET A 1083 -57.07 -27.50 -5.75
C MET A 1083 -56.27 -28.67 -6.35
N ALA A 1084 -54.95 -28.53 -6.54
CA ALA A 1084 -54.10 -29.49 -7.26
C ALA A 1084 -53.71 -30.77 -6.47
N LYS A 1085 -54.56 -31.28 -5.57
CA LYS A 1085 -54.32 -32.54 -4.84
C LYS A 1085 -54.76 -33.82 -5.59
N LEU A 1086 -55.25 -33.72 -6.84
CA LEU A 1086 -55.99 -34.84 -7.49
C LEU A 1086 -55.54 -35.26 -8.91
N SER A 1087 -54.40 -34.82 -9.45
CA SER A 1087 -53.91 -35.35 -10.75
C SER A 1087 -52.38 -35.41 -10.85
N GLN A 1088 -51.84 -36.61 -11.09
CA GLN A 1088 -50.38 -36.89 -11.20
C GLN A 1088 -49.79 -36.71 -12.61
N LYS A 1089 -50.63 -36.59 -13.65
CA LYS A 1089 -50.15 -36.53 -15.05
C LYS A 1089 -49.43 -35.22 -15.45
N PRO A 1090 -49.86 -34.00 -15.05
CA PRO A 1090 -49.19 -32.78 -15.51
C PRO A 1090 -47.79 -32.57 -14.89
N VAL A 1091 -47.53 -33.18 -13.73
CA VAL A 1091 -46.21 -33.12 -13.06
C VAL A 1091 -45.15 -33.91 -13.85
N ILE A 1092 -45.55 -34.99 -14.51
CA ILE A 1092 -44.65 -35.83 -15.31
C ILE A 1092 -44.26 -35.12 -16.61
N ALA A 1093 -45.20 -34.39 -17.24
CA ALA A 1093 -44.92 -33.59 -18.44
C ALA A 1093 -43.97 -32.41 -18.16
N LEU A 1094 -44.14 -31.72 -17.02
CA LEU A 1094 -43.26 -30.63 -16.60
C LEU A 1094 -41.84 -31.12 -16.27
N LEU A 1095 -41.72 -32.29 -15.64
CA LEU A 1095 -40.42 -32.94 -15.38
C LEU A 1095 -39.74 -33.42 -16.66
N PHE A 1096 -40.50 -33.84 -17.67
CA PHE A 1096 -39.95 -34.25 -18.97
C PHE A 1096 -39.44 -33.05 -19.79
N LEU A 1097 -40.11 -31.90 -19.71
CA LEU A 1097 -39.70 -30.66 -20.39
C LEU A 1097 -38.55 -29.91 -19.69
N LEU A 1098 -38.35 -30.10 -18.39
CA LEU A 1098 -37.21 -29.54 -17.64
C LEU A 1098 -35.95 -30.43 -17.71
N TYR A 1099 -36.09 -31.68 -18.16
CA TYR A 1099 -34.99 -32.66 -18.27
C TYR A 1099 -34.34 -32.70 -19.66
N ARG A 1100 -35.03 -32.19 -20.69
CA ARG A 1100 -34.43 -31.81 -21.98
C ARG A 1100 -34.01 -30.35 -21.94
#